data_AF-E9HN51-F1
#
_entry.id   AF-E9HN51-F1
#
_cell.length_a   1.000
_cell.length_b   1.000
_cell.length_c   1.000
_cell.angle_alpha   90.00
_cell.angle_beta   90.00
_cell.angle_gamma   90.00
#
_symmetry.space_group_name_H-M   'P 1'
#
loop_
_entity.id
_entity.type
_entity.pdbx_description
1 polymer ?
#
loop_
_entity_poly.entity_id
_entity_poly.type
_entity_poly.pdbx_seq_one_letter_code
_entity_poly.pdbx_strand_id
1 'polypeptide(L)'
;MTTALSKIEFKSTVRSDNGTYTCQASNKAGLESKPVTLFIQTKPEVAIDFALGVGNGSIYLNWTLNNGNLPIQSYQIKYLKDGEQSWQYSRIAPNVSATSLVINDLEPDVAYHIQIEAENVMGRSHPNKYKEAVKTLSAEAEYIPVVDIKGSTSNSFTLGWTAPPEEIRHLIGHYISAYKDTEGGQETTIRVAAVDGSPVHLFTNLKPATMYLFKVRACHRYTGHCGNFSDPVKDKTIDGKPTPPRNVKMLCERNGNKYFVTVTWEAPVHPNGQLIHFSVSLSGVAFYLNEQKIQQRDDFGPMTQNVDGSKFTALFDDIPANTNYSVHVKAETRVQHSQASQATCQMPASIPDKENLSGPSLMRYQRADRWGLRASLPKVSQRKGPICCYSVVLVKMLEGEPLTSLPEPHRLPLLTYEEVHRQGAGAYIAELFDFDRIPSDVVSLGDGNRIDKRNPPCKSCSVIHGPRLTEVEVELEDLEDLEIADRIERSSSRDSPTNMIDIEVLSDDGALVPESNYTLFVRLFSPNTRGQVESVFSPYATPMTPKPIPSPYQSADRSVVLMVALGVLCGLAFVLLLIVSSLFFLRRYSKHVAQSEGVEMSLSSSCRHLWSRFRDGRHLLVSPPSTSAAPIAKQDILQAFMERHQNADYGFQHEYELLPERFADRTTRASDTRENMPKNRYPDIKAYDQTRVKLNTINGDAHSEYINANIVMGYKERKKFVCAQGPMEGTVYDFWRMAWEQRVEIIVMLTNVEEYNKTKCFQYWPDPDPSRNASTPEPLYTFGDIRVIHVKEKRYSEYVVRELQVTFFDYSFVEVRPVFQYHYLVWKDFQAPEHATGILRFLRRLNEDYSTDRGPILIHCSAGVGRTGTLVAIDHLIQQVEEEGSVSVLNTVCDLRHQRNFLVQSLRQYIFVYRTLMEWVQFGNTEIAISNFQNALTNLRMKTEGRVKSPLEEEFDRLDQPFDDRKPMSVASSDENRAKNRYETAIPFDRNRVILTPVAGRDYSTYINASFIEGYDNSESFILTQDPMESTQRDFWRMVLEHNIVVIVMLSEMGDASDTSCCPQYWPDDDQEATHDHIVVKHVSTVTLPGYIQRDFIVRSTKTREEIRTTQIQYLGWGYCTNGLQDDSVPPPQQISHFVTVAMETIAARARQLQPGSACLHCSTGNIRSSVMAALCILIEQARTEEYVDVFTTVRKLRSQRAHMIEFPMQYAFLYDALANYL
;
A
#
# COMPACT_ATOMS: atom_id res chain seq x y z
N MET A 1 -45.80 -73.28 36.95
CA MET A 1 -45.90 -71.81 36.99
C MET A 1 -47.26 -71.43 36.44
N THR A 2 -48.15 -70.89 37.27
CA THR A 2 -49.45 -70.36 36.86
C THR A 2 -49.24 -68.97 36.25
N THR A 3 -49.50 -68.81 34.96
CA THR A 3 -49.51 -67.51 34.29
C THR A 3 -50.81 -66.78 34.61
N ALA A 4 -50.71 -65.60 35.22
CA ALA A 4 -51.86 -64.71 35.45
C ALA A 4 -51.88 -63.63 34.34
N LEU A 5 -53.07 -63.37 33.79
CA LEU A 5 -53.27 -62.43 32.68
C LEU A 5 -54.17 -61.29 33.16
N SER A 6 -53.67 -60.05 33.06
CA SER A 6 -54.39 -58.82 33.46
C SER A 6 -54.62 -57.92 32.25
N LYS A 7 -55.82 -57.35 32.12
CA LYS A 7 -56.23 -56.47 31.01
C LYS A 7 -56.74 -55.13 31.57
N ILE A 8 -56.31 -54.01 30.97
CA ILE A 8 -56.83 -52.65 31.22
C ILE A 8 -57.50 -52.15 29.93
N GLU A 9 -58.70 -51.57 30.02
CA GLU A 9 -59.51 -51.11 28.88
C GLU A 9 -60.12 -49.73 29.14
N PHE A 10 -59.97 -48.81 28.20
CA PHE A 10 -60.53 -47.45 28.26
C PHE A 10 -61.83 -47.37 27.44
N LYS A 11 -62.95 -46.96 28.05
CA LYS A 11 -64.28 -46.97 27.39
C LYS A 11 -64.72 -45.63 26.79
N SER A 12 -64.15 -44.51 27.25
CA SER A 12 -64.47 -43.17 26.76
C SER A 12 -63.17 -42.37 26.71
N THR A 13 -62.58 -42.31 25.52
CA THR A 13 -61.30 -41.65 25.30
C THR A 13 -61.50 -40.29 24.67
N VAL A 14 -60.75 -39.30 25.16
CA VAL A 14 -60.67 -37.95 24.64
C VAL A 14 -59.27 -37.69 24.10
N ARG A 15 -59.12 -36.64 23.30
CA ARG A 15 -57.86 -36.31 22.64
C ARG A 15 -56.68 -36.10 23.61
N SER A 16 -56.95 -35.66 24.83
CA SER A 16 -55.96 -35.50 25.91
C SER A 16 -55.41 -36.81 26.45
N ASP A 17 -56.02 -37.95 26.12
CA ASP A 17 -55.54 -39.29 26.52
C ASP A 17 -54.43 -39.82 25.58
N ASN A 18 -53.97 -39.00 24.62
CA ASN A 18 -52.77 -39.29 23.84
C ASN A 18 -51.52 -39.27 24.74
N GLY A 19 -50.75 -40.35 24.76
CA GLY A 19 -49.52 -40.38 25.56
C GLY A 19 -48.85 -41.74 25.62
N THR A 20 -47.67 -41.77 26.24
CA THR A 20 -46.95 -43.01 26.55
C THR A 20 -47.26 -43.42 27.98
N TYR A 21 -48.02 -44.51 28.13
CA TYR A 21 -48.39 -45.10 29.41
C TYR A 21 -47.37 -46.17 29.77
N THR A 22 -46.95 -46.25 31.04
CA THR A 22 -46.05 -47.32 31.49
C THR A 22 -46.84 -48.39 32.21
N CYS A 23 -46.87 -49.59 31.63
CA CYS A 23 -47.42 -50.78 32.28
C CYS A 23 -46.37 -51.38 33.19
N GLN A 24 -46.62 -51.35 34.49
CA GLN A 24 -45.70 -51.85 35.52
C GLN A 24 -46.30 -53.06 36.24
N ALA A 25 -45.53 -54.14 36.34
CA ALA A 25 -45.92 -55.37 37.01
C ALA A 25 -44.86 -55.78 38.04
N SER A 26 -45.30 -56.07 39.27
CA SER A 26 -44.42 -56.44 40.38
C SER A 26 -44.79 -57.81 40.95
N ASN A 27 -43.80 -58.64 41.25
CA ASN A 27 -43.98 -59.85 42.05
C ASN A 27 -42.80 -60.04 43.03
N LYS A 28 -42.77 -61.18 43.74
CA LYS A 28 -41.72 -61.47 44.73
C LYS A 28 -40.29 -61.57 44.15
N ALA A 29 -40.14 -61.67 42.82
CA ALA A 29 -38.85 -61.73 42.12
C ALA A 29 -38.37 -60.38 41.56
N GLY A 30 -39.21 -59.33 41.57
CA GLY A 30 -38.83 -57.99 41.11
C GLY A 30 -39.98 -57.20 40.47
N LEU A 31 -39.63 -56.02 39.95
CA LEU A 31 -40.50 -55.08 39.27
C LEU A 31 -40.09 -54.98 37.80
N GLU A 32 -41.01 -55.25 36.87
CA GLU A 32 -40.80 -55.04 35.44
C GLU A 32 -41.73 -53.92 34.96
N SER A 33 -41.28 -53.11 34.00
CA SER A 33 -42.07 -52.02 33.44
C SER A 33 -41.84 -51.92 31.94
N LYS A 34 -42.94 -51.77 31.18
CA LYS A 34 -42.90 -51.55 29.72
C LYS A 34 -43.75 -50.34 29.33
N PRO A 35 -43.18 -49.39 28.57
CA PRO A 35 -43.96 -48.30 28.00
C PRO A 35 -44.86 -48.82 26.85
N VAL A 36 -46.06 -48.24 26.74
CA VAL A 36 -47.07 -48.49 25.72
C VAL A 36 -47.62 -47.13 25.27
N THR A 37 -47.52 -46.85 23.98
CA THR A 37 -47.99 -45.58 23.41
C THR A 37 -49.44 -45.71 22.94
N LEU A 38 -50.30 -44.81 23.40
CA LEU A 38 -51.71 -44.72 23.02
C LEU A 38 -51.93 -43.51 22.12
N PHE A 39 -52.47 -43.76 20.92
CA PHE A 39 -52.89 -42.73 19.98
C PHE A 39 -54.41 -42.77 19.78
N ILE A 40 -55.11 -41.76 20.29
CA ILE A 40 -56.53 -41.52 20.08
C ILE A 40 -56.74 -40.97 18.67
N GLN A 41 -57.57 -41.67 17.89
CA GLN A 41 -57.91 -41.34 16.51
C GLN A 41 -59.20 -40.52 16.46
N THR A 42 -59.19 -39.36 15.79
CA THR A 42 -60.34 -38.44 15.72
C THR A 42 -60.57 -37.94 14.29
N LYS A 43 -61.70 -37.26 14.06
CA LYS A 43 -61.88 -36.42 12.86
C LYS A 43 -60.78 -35.34 12.81
N PRO A 44 -60.42 -34.85 11.63
CA PRO A 44 -59.36 -33.85 11.49
C PRO A 44 -59.87 -32.45 11.84
N GLU A 45 -58.95 -31.54 12.13
CA GLU A 45 -59.19 -30.10 12.28
C GLU A 45 -58.35 -29.34 11.26
N VAL A 46 -58.92 -28.32 10.64
CA VAL A 46 -58.26 -27.52 9.60
C VAL A 46 -58.53 -26.03 9.85
N ALA A 47 -57.52 -25.20 9.66
CA ALA A 47 -57.64 -23.75 9.79
C ALA A 47 -56.90 -23.05 8.64
N ILE A 48 -57.56 -22.15 7.94
CA ILE A 48 -56.90 -21.33 6.90
C ILE A 48 -56.03 -20.29 7.62
N ASP A 49 -54.72 -20.35 7.38
CA ASP A 49 -53.76 -19.43 7.98
C ASP A 49 -53.72 -18.12 7.20
N PHE A 50 -53.63 -18.22 5.87
CA PHE A 50 -53.69 -17.07 4.98
C PHE A 50 -54.16 -17.44 3.58
N ALA A 51 -54.73 -16.44 2.89
CA ALA A 51 -55.13 -16.53 1.49
C ALA A 51 -54.78 -15.22 0.77
N LEU A 52 -54.21 -15.31 -0.45
CA LEU A 52 -53.67 -14.17 -1.18
C LEU A 52 -53.94 -14.29 -2.68
N GLY A 53 -54.37 -13.20 -3.33
CA GLY A 53 -54.44 -13.11 -4.79
C GLY A 53 -53.04 -13.10 -5.40
N VAL A 54 -52.75 -14.09 -6.26
CA VAL A 54 -51.39 -14.33 -6.79
C VAL A 54 -51.30 -14.19 -8.31
N GLY A 55 -52.42 -13.93 -8.97
CA GLY A 55 -52.52 -13.71 -10.41
C GLY A 55 -53.91 -13.21 -10.79
N ASN A 56 -54.13 -13.00 -12.10
CA ASN A 56 -55.40 -12.52 -12.63
C ASN A 56 -56.54 -13.54 -12.66
N GLY A 57 -56.33 -14.73 -12.12
CA GLY A 57 -57.36 -15.74 -11.99
C GLY A 57 -56.98 -16.78 -10.94
N SER A 58 -56.11 -16.40 -10.01
CA SER A 58 -55.53 -17.35 -9.07
C SER A 58 -55.37 -16.79 -7.65
N ILE A 59 -55.70 -17.64 -6.69
CA ILE A 59 -55.59 -17.35 -5.25
C ILE A 59 -54.78 -18.47 -4.59
N TYR A 60 -53.72 -18.11 -3.89
CA TYR A 60 -52.96 -19.03 -3.07
C TYR A 60 -53.61 -19.14 -1.69
N LEU A 61 -53.77 -20.37 -1.22
CA LEU A 61 -54.35 -20.73 0.07
C LEU A 61 -53.34 -21.56 0.87
N ASN A 62 -53.16 -21.23 2.14
CA ASN A 62 -52.36 -22.03 3.09
C ASN A 62 -53.19 -22.32 4.34
N TRP A 63 -53.06 -23.53 4.88
CA TRP A 63 -53.80 -23.96 6.06
C TRP A 63 -52.99 -24.87 6.97
N THR A 64 -53.25 -24.74 8.26
CA THR A 64 -52.76 -25.66 9.28
C THR A 64 -53.71 -26.84 9.37
N LEU A 65 -53.16 -28.04 9.26
CA LEU A 65 -53.89 -29.30 9.40
C LEU A 65 -53.49 -30.00 10.69
N ASN A 66 -54.51 -30.43 11.42
CA ASN A 66 -54.37 -31.44 12.44
C ASN A 66 -55.13 -32.70 12.02
N ASN A 67 -54.38 -33.75 11.67
CA ASN A 67 -54.92 -34.94 11.02
C ASN A 67 -55.68 -35.91 11.95
N GLY A 68 -55.69 -35.65 13.27
CA GLY A 68 -56.38 -36.48 14.24
C GLY A 68 -55.76 -37.89 14.38
N ASN A 69 -54.44 -38.01 14.21
CA ASN A 69 -53.67 -39.27 14.24
C ASN A 69 -54.05 -40.29 13.16
N LEU A 70 -54.68 -39.83 12.07
CA LEU A 70 -55.03 -40.63 10.90
C LEU A 70 -54.70 -39.87 9.61
N PRO A 71 -54.36 -40.58 8.52
CA PRO A 71 -54.08 -39.93 7.25
C PRO A 71 -55.33 -39.25 6.68
N ILE A 72 -55.15 -38.06 6.11
CA ILE A 72 -56.21 -37.34 5.38
C ILE A 72 -56.48 -38.04 4.05
N GLN A 73 -57.76 -38.25 3.77
CA GLN A 73 -58.27 -38.84 2.54
C GLN A 73 -58.62 -37.78 1.49
N SER A 74 -59.18 -36.62 1.88
CA SER A 74 -59.41 -35.53 0.92
C SER A 74 -59.57 -34.17 1.61
N TYR A 75 -59.33 -33.11 0.84
CA TYR A 75 -59.72 -31.74 1.19
C TYR A 75 -60.83 -31.26 0.27
N GLN A 76 -61.81 -30.56 0.82
CA GLN A 76 -62.86 -29.87 0.07
C GLN A 76 -62.69 -28.37 0.25
N ILE A 77 -62.35 -27.67 -0.83
CA ILE A 77 -62.27 -26.21 -0.85
C ILE A 77 -63.51 -25.69 -1.55
N LYS A 78 -64.20 -24.76 -0.89
CA LYS A 78 -65.36 -24.05 -1.41
C LYS A 78 -64.98 -22.58 -1.58
N TYR A 79 -65.36 -21.98 -2.70
CA TYR A 79 -65.19 -20.56 -2.95
C TYR A 79 -66.49 -19.95 -3.47
N LEU A 80 -66.75 -18.70 -3.09
CA LEU A 80 -67.96 -17.96 -3.42
C LEU A 80 -67.59 -16.57 -3.91
N LYS A 81 -67.99 -16.22 -5.14
CA LYS A 81 -67.85 -14.88 -5.69
C LYS A 81 -68.66 -13.88 -4.86
N ASP A 82 -68.06 -12.76 -4.49
CA ASP A 82 -68.73 -11.76 -3.67
C ASP A 82 -69.97 -11.20 -4.40
N GLY A 83 -71.15 -11.36 -3.80
CA GLY A 83 -72.45 -11.01 -4.40
C GLY A 83 -73.27 -12.18 -4.96
N GLU A 84 -72.72 -13.40 -5.08
CA GLU A 84 -73.48 -14.60 -5.45
C GLU A 84 -74.02 -15.37 -4.23
N GLN A 85 -75.00 -16.27 -4.45
CA GLN A 85 -75.57 -17.11 -3.38
C GLN A 85 -75.11 -18.57 -3.40
N SER A 86 -74.40 -19.02 -4.45
CA SER A 86 -74.02 -20.43 -4.63
C SER A 86 -72.51 -20.64 -4.52
N TRP A 87 -72.09 -21.48 -3.57
CA TRP A 87 -70.70 -21.89 -3.42
C TRP A 87 -70.30 -22.83 -4.56
N GLN A 88 -69.19 -22.52 -5.21
CA GLN A 88 -68.49 -23.46 -6.09
C GLN A 88 -67.51 -24.28 -5.25
N TYR A 89 -67.30 -25.56 -5.60
CA TYR A 89 -66.45 -26.45 -4.83
C TYR A 89 -65.45 -27.20 -5.71
N SER A 90 -64.23 -27.33 -5.21
CA SER A 90 -63.19 -28.17 -5.78
C SER A 90 -62.77 -29.22 -4.76
N ARG A 91 -62.78 -30.49 -5.19
CA ARG A 91 -62.30 -31.61 -4.36
C ARG A 91 -60.88 -31.94 -4.79
N ILE A 92 -59.95 -31.85 -3.85
CA ILE A 92 -58.55 -32.19 -4.10
C ILE A 92 -58.34 -33.68 -3.83
N ALA A 93 -57.71 -34.37 -4.79
CA ALA A 93 -57.33 -35.78 -4.70
C ALA A 93 -56.28 -36.01 -3.57
N PRO A 94 -56.03 -37.27 -3.13
CA PRO A 94 -55.30 -37.58 -1.90
C PRO A 94 -53.79 -37.41 -2.10
N ASN A 95 -53.29 -36.18 -2.12
CA ASN A 95 -51.87 -35.92 -1.89
C ASN A 95 -51.70 -35.52 -0.41
N VAL A 96 -51.37 -36.52 0.40
CA VAL A 96 -51.64 -36.62 1.87
C VAL A 96 -50.85 -35.62 2.73
N SER A 97 -50.00 -34.78 2.13
CA SER A 97 -49.11 -33.83 2.84
C SER A 97 -49.27 -32.37 2.43
N ALA A 98 -50.17 -32.04 1.50
CA ALA A 98 -50.34 -30.65 1.06
C ALA A 98 -51.06 -29.81 2.14
N THR A 99 -50.41 -28.75 2.61
CA THR A 99 -50.96 -27.69 3.48
C THR A 99 -51.15 -26.37 2.72
N SER A 100 -50.99 -26.38 1.39
CA SER A 100 -51.22 -25.23 0.53
C SER A 100 -51.72 -25.63 -0.86
N LEU A 101 -52.42 -24.70 -1.53
CA LEU A 101 -52.93 -24.86 -2.89
C LEU A 101 -53.07 -23.49 -3.56
N VAL A 102 -52.82 -23.44 -4.88
CA VAL A 102 -53.30 -22.35 -5.74
C VAL A 102 -54.64 -22.75 -6.37
N ILE A 103 -55.69 -22.01 -6.07
CA ILE A 103 -56.98 -22.08 -6.77
C ILE A 103 -56.80 -21.32 -8.08
N ASN A 104 -57.14 -21.94 -9.22
CA ASN A 104 -57.06 -21.35 -10.55
C ASN A 104 -58.47 -21.17 -11.14
N ASP A 105 -58.54 -20.63 -12.36
CA ASP A 105 -59.78 -20.43 -13.14
C ASP A 105 -60.80 -19.48 -12.49
N LEU A 106 -60.30 -18.50 -11.71
CA LEU A 106 -61.10 -17.41 -11.14
C LEU A 106 -61.13 -16.20 -12.09
N GLU A 107 -62.10 -15.32 -11.93
CA GLU A 107 -62.19 -14.10 -12.73
C GLU A 107 -61.15 -13.05 -12.29
N PRO A 108 -60.57 -12.26 -13.21
CA PRO A 108 -59.68 -11.15 -12.89
C PRO A 108 -60.36 -10.02 -12.12
N ASP A 109 -59.64 -9.42 -11.18
CA ASP A 109 -60.09 -8.28 -10.37
C ASP A 109 -61.40 -8.52 -9.58
N VAL A 110 -61.65 -9.76 -9.14
CA VAL A 110 -62.87 -10.19 -8.43
C VAL A 110 -62.55 -10.75 -7.04
N ALA A 111 -63.40 -10.44 -6.06
CA ALA A 111 -63.26 -10.92 -4.67
C ALA A 111 -64.02 -12.23 -4.41
N TYR A 112 -63.38 -13.16 -3.68
CA TYR A 112 -63.93 -14.48 -3.36
C TYR A 112 -63.85 -14.78 -1.85
N HIS A 113 -64.93 -15.33 -1.28
CA HIS A 113 -64.93 -15.94 0.06
C HIS A 113 -64.47 -17.39 -0.02
N ILE A 114 -63.58 -17.84 0.87
CA ILE A 114 -62.98 -19.19 0.80
C ILE A 114 -63.27 -19.98 2.08
N GLN A 115 -63.57 -21.27 1.93
CA GLN A 115 -63.83 -22.21 3.01
C GLN A 115 -63.17 -23.58 2.74
N ILE A 116 -62.63 -24.23 3.78
CA ILE A 116 -61.97 -25.53 3.67
C ILE A 116 -62.51 -26.56 4.68
N GLU A 117 -62.60 -27.82 4.25
CA GLU A 117 -62.88 -29.00 5.07
C GLU A 117 -61.83 -30.09 4.79
N ALA A 118 -61.39 -30.81 5.82
CA ALA A 118 -60.52 -31.99 5.70
C ALA A 118 -61.30 -33.26 6.07
N GLU A 119 -61.00 -34.39 5.42
CA GLU A 119 -61.69 -35.67 5.62
C GLU A 119 -60.67 -36.77 5.90
N ASN A 120 -60.83 -37.54 6.98
CA ASN A 120 -60.11 -38.78 7.23
C ASN A 120 -61.09 -39.95 7.44
N VAL A 121 -60.60 -41.15 7.76
CA VAL A 121 -61.46 -42.34 7.98
C VAL A 121 -62.49 -42.18 9.10
N MET A 122 -62.31 -41.23 10.03
CA MET A 122 -63.27 -40.93 11.10
C MET A 122 -64.34 -39.91 10.68
N GLY A 123 -64.18 -39.28 9.51
CA GLY A 123 -65.13 -38.33 8.90
C GLY A 123 -64.54 -36.95 8.64
N ARG A 124 -65.43 -35.98 8.36
CA ARG A 124 -65.08 -34.61 7.98
C ARG A 124 -64.90 -33.67 9.17
N SER A 125 -63.96 -32.73 9.04
CA SER A 125 -63.74 -31.64 9.97
C SER A 125 -64.93 -30.66 9.98
N HIS A 126 -64.96 -29.78 10.97
CA HIS A 126 -65.75 -28.56 10.86
C HIS A 126 -65.20 -27.69 9.73
N PRO A 127 -66.06 -27.03 8.94
CA PRO A 127 -65.61 -26.15 7.88
C PRO A 127 -65.02 -24.86 8.43
N ASN A 128 -63.83 -24.50 7.97
CA ASN A 128 -63.16 -23.26 8.36
C ASN A 128 -63.28 -22.24 7.22
N LYS A 129 -63.87 -21.07 7.51
CA LYS A 129 -64.02 -19.96 6.56
C LYS A 129 -62.91 -18.93 6.80
N TYR A 130 -62.25 -18.47 5.74
CA TYR A 130 -61.31 -17.36 5.84
C TYR A 130 -62.03 -16.06 6.20
N LYS A 131 -61.37 -15.21 7.00
CA LYS A 131 -62.03 -14.05 7.64
C LYS A 131 -62.51 -13.00 6.64
N GLU A 132 -61.80 -12.84 5.52
CA GLU A 132 -62.02 -11.78 4.54
C GLU A 132 -62.20 -12.34 3.12
N ALA A 133 -62.79 -11.54 2.23
CA ALA A 133 -62.85 -11.87 0.81
C ALA A 133 -61.49 -11.54 0.14
N VAL A 134 -60.97 -12.47 -0.65
CA VAL A 134 -59.67 -12.33 -1.31
C VAL A 134 -59.88 -11.93 -2.77
N LYS A 135 -59.28 -10.80 -3.18
CA LYS A 135 -59.37 -10.29 -4.54
C LYS A 135 -58.27 -10.89 -5.42
N THR A 136 -58.61 -11.34 -6.63
CA THR A 136 -57.64 -11.68 -7.69
C THR A 136 -57.00 -10.41 -8.25
N LEU A 137 -55.82 -10.53 -8.88
CA LEU A 137 -55.14 -9.38 -9.49
C LEU A 137 -55.81 -8.98 -10.82
N SER A 138 -55.51 -7.79 -11.32
CA SER A 138 -56.02 -7.31 -12.61
C SER A 138 -55.24 -7.86 -13.81
N ALA A 139 -53.97 -8.24 -13.63
CA ALA A 139 -53.08 -8.80 -14.64
C ALA A 139 -52.21 -9.93 -14.06
N GLU A 140 -51.60 -10.76 -14.92
CA GLU A 140 -50.63 -11.76 -14.47
C GLU A 140 -49.39 -11.08 -13.89
N ALA A 141 -48.91 -11.59 -12.75
CA ALA A 141 -47.75 -11.05 -12.05
C ALA A 141 -46.43 -11.62 -12.60
N GLU A 142 -46.14 -11.37 -13.88
CA GLU A 142 -44.87 -11.74 -14.51
C GLU A 142 -43.86 -10.59 -14.51
N TYR A 143 -42.58 -10.92 -14.28
CA TYR A 143 -41.49 -9.94 -14.25
C TYR A 143 -40.24 -10.46 -14.97
N ILE A 144 -39.76 -9.69 -15.95
CA ILE A 144 -38.50 -9.96 -16.67
C ILE A 144 -37.46 -8.93 -16.20
N PRO A 145 -36.39 -9.37 -15.51
CA PRO A 145 -35.35 -8.45 -15.06
C PRO A 145 -34.50 -7.92 -16.22
N VAL A 146 -34.14 -6.63 -16.18
CA VAL A 146 -33.10 -6.07 -17.05
C VAL A 146 -31.75 -6.23 -16.35
N VAL A 147 -30.82 -6.94 -16.97
CA VAL A 147 -29.54 -7.35 -16.36
C VAL A 147 -28.42 -6.42 -16.81
N ASP A 148 -27.50 -6.13 -15.89
CA ASP A 148 -26.32 -5.30 -16.11
C ASP A 148 -25.12 -5.83 -15.30
N ILE A 149 -23.91 -5.63 -15.81
CA ILE A 149 -22.67 -6.02 -15.12
C ILE A 149 -22.15 -4.84 -14.32
N LYS A 150 -22.09 -5.00 -13.01
CA LYS A 150 -21.66 -3.95 -12.07
C LYS A 150 -20.17 -3.99 -11.75
N GLY A 151 -19.51 -5.13 -11.97
CA GLY A 151 -18.08 -5.26 -11.77
C GLY A 151 -17.54 -6.62 -12.22
N SER A 152 -16.24 -6.66 -12.51
CA SER A 152 -15.53 -7.86 -12.96
C SER A 152 -14.19 -7.98 -12.26
N THR A 153 -13.78 -9.19 -11.93
CA THR A 153 -12.40 -9.52 -11.52
C THR A 153 -11.83 -10.58 -12.45
N SER A 154 -10.65 -11.14 -12.12
CA SER A 154 -10.08 -12.27 -12.86
C SER A 154 -10.79 -13.59 -12.60
N ASN A 155 -11.64 -13.70 -11.58
CA ASN A 155 -12.36 -14.94 -11.27
C ASN A 155 -13.81 -14.72 -10.82
N SER A 156 -14.34 -13.52 -11.00
CA SER A 156 -15.70 -13.19 -10.58
C SER A 156 -16.35 -12.12 -11.44
N PHE A 157 -17.69 -12.14 -11.45
CA PHE A 157 -18.53 -11.09 -12.01
C PHE A 157 -19.61 -10.71 -10.99
N THR A 158 -19.84 -9.42 -10.82
CA THR A 158 -20.97 -8.89 -10.06
C THR A 158 -22.04 -8.46 -11.06
N LEU A 159 -23.18 -9.15 -11.07
CA LEU A 159 -24.35 -8.78 -11.86
C LEU A 159 -25.35 -8.05 -10.99
N GLY A 160 -25.96 -7.01 -11.54
CA GLY A 160 -27.14 -6.36 -10.98
C GLY A 160 -28.30 -6.43 -11.98
N TRP A 161 -29.55 -6.43 -11.52
CA TRP A 161 -30.71 -6.30 -12.40
C TRP A 161 -31.72 -5.28 -11.89
N THR A 162 -32.75 -4.97 -12.66
CA THR A 162 -33.82 -4.08 -12.20
C THR A 162 -34.66 -4.77 -11.12
N ALA A 163 -35.21 -4.00 -10.18
CA ALA A 163 -36.15 -4.51 -9.17
C ALA A 163 -37.59 -4.55 -9.74
N PRO A 164 -38.42 -5.54 -9.34
CA PRO A 164 -39.82 -5.59 -9.75
C PRO A 164 -40.60 -4.38 -9.21
N PRO A 165 -41.68 -3.98 -9.92
CA PRO A 165 -42.67 -3.02 -9.42
C PRO A 165 -43.17 -3.38 -8.03
N GLU A 166 -43.47 -2.36 -7.23
CA GLU A 166 -43.82 -2.51 -5.81
C GLU A 166 -45.03 -3.45 -5.59
N GLU A 167 -46.01 -3.39 -6.49
CA GLU A 167 -47.23 -4.21 -6.48
C GLU A 167 -46.96 -5.72 -6.57
N ILE A 168 -45.96 -6.15 -7.34
CA ILE A 168 -45.63 -7.57 -7.55
C ILE A 168 -44.34 -7.98 -6.82
N ARG A 169 -43.66 -7.06 -6.15
CA ARG A 169 -42.38 -7.30 -5.47
C ARG A 169 -42.50 -8.38 -4.40
N HIS A 170 -43.59 -8.38 -3.62
CA HIS A 170 -43.86 -9.38 -2.59
C HIS A 170 -44.18 -10.78 -3.16
N LEU A 171 -44.55 -10.84 -4.44
CA LEU A 171 -44.86 -12.09 -5.16
C LEU A 171 -43.61 -12.76 -5.75
N ILE A 172 -42.49 -12.05 -5.89
CA ILE A 172 -41.22 -12.63 -6.37
C ILE A 172 -40.45 -13.25 -5.21
N GLY A 173 -40.22 -14.56 -5.25
CA GLY A 173 -39.53 -15.28 -4.17
C GLY A 173 -38.02 -15.39 -4.38
N HIS A 174 -37.59 -15.56 -5.63
CA HIS A 174 -36.18 -15.69 -5.99
C HIS A 174 -35.98 -15.45 -7.49
N TYR A 175 -34.74 -15.28 -7.89
CA TYR A 175 -34.30 -15.25 -9.28
C TYR A 175 -33.52 -16.51 -9.62
N ILE A 176 -33.62 -16.95 -10.87
CA ILE A 176 -32.73 -17.97 -11.44
C ILE A 176 -31.80 -17.24 -12.40
N SER A 177 -30.51 -17.22 -12.09
CA SER A 177 -29.49 -16.77 -13.02
C SER A 177 -28.81 -17.95 -13.67
N ALA A 178 -28.71 -17.92 -14.99
CA ALA A 178 -27.94 -18.89 -15.75
C ALA A 178 -26.70 -18.22 -16.30
N TYR A 179 -25.57 -18.91 -16.26
CA TYR A 179 -24.32 -18.45 -16.85
C TYR A 179 -23.61 -19.58 -17.58
N LYS A 180 -22.87 -19.23 -18.64
CA LYS A 180 -22.06 -20.18 -19.39
C LYS A 180 -20.78 -19.53 -19.92
N ASP A 181 -19.73 -20.35 -19.97
CA ASP A 181 -18.48 -20.04 -20.67
C ASP A 181 -18.72 -20.24 -22.18
N THR A 182 -18.40 -19.21 -22.97
CA THR A 182 -18.59 -19.22 -24.43
C THR A 182 -17.59 -20.11 -25.18
N GLU A 183 -16.51 -20.57 -24.53
CA GLU A 183 -15.49 -21.46 -25.10
C GLU A 183 -15.86 -22.96 -25.00
N GLY A 184 -17.13 -23.29 -24.71
CA GLY A 184 -17.64 -24.66 -24.70
C GLY A 184 -18.15 -25.16 -23.34
N GLY A 185 -18.43 -24.27 -22.40
CA GLY A 185 -18.96 -24.63 -21.08
C GLY A 185 -20.46 -24.99 -21.10
N GLN A 186 -20.87 -25.94 -20.27
CA GLN A 186 -22.27 -26.22 -20.01
C GLN A 186 -22.94 -25.06 -19.26
N GLU A 187 -24.20 -24.78 -19.59
CA GLU A 187 -24.97 -23.74 -18.92
C GLU A 187 -25.30 -24.15 -17.48
N THR A 188 -24.86 -23.32 -16.53
CA THR A 188 -25.05 -23.56 -15.10
C THR A 188 -26.08 -22.58 -14.56
N THR A 189 -27.03 -23.07 -13.75
CA THR A 189 -28.09 -22.24 -13.16
C THR A 189 -27.92 -22.11 -11.65
N ILE A 190 -28.04 -20.90 -11.13
CA ILE A 190 -27.96 -20.57 -9.70
C ILE A 190 -29.27 -19.92 -9.26
N ARG A 191 -29.73 -20.29 -8.06
CA ARG A 191 -30.87 -19.68 -7.40
C ARG A 191 -30.40 -18.53 -6.51
N VAL A 192 -30.89 -17.31 -6.78
CA VAL A 192 -30.57 -16.09 -6.03
C VAL A 192 -31.81 -15.66 -5.26
N ALA A 193 -31.75 -15.65 -3.92
CA ALA A 193 -32.90 -15.26 -3.10
C ALA A 193 -33.21 -13.76 -3.26
N ALA A 194 -34.50 -13.39 -3.24
CA ALA A 194 -34.94 -12.00 -3.36
C ALA A 194 -34.96 -11.27 -1.99
N VAL A 195 -33.83 -11.30 -1.27
CA VAL A 195 -33.71 -10.69 0.08
C VAL A 195 -33.18 -9.25 -0.07
N ASP A 196 -33.75 -8.31 0.67
CA ASP A 196 -33.30 -6.90 0.84
C ASP A 196 -33.38 -5.93 -0.35
N GLY A 197 -34.15 -6.22 -1.39
CA GLY A 197 -34.50 -5.22 -2.41
C GLY A 197 -33.36 -4.73 -3.32
N SER A 198 -32.12 -5.17 -3.11
CA SER A 198 -30.98 -4.92 -4.01
C SER A 198 -30.67 -6.18 -4.85
N PRO A 199 -31.14 -6.24 -6.11
CA PRO A 199 -30.98 -7.40 -7.01
C PRO A 199 -29.56 -7.51 -7.58
N VAL A 200 -28.58 -7.85 -6.73
CA VAL A 200 -27.18 -8.00 -7.11
C VAL A 200 -26.67 -9.39 -6.71
N HIS A 201 -25.89 -10.03 -7.56
CA HIS A 201 -25.26 -11.32 -7.28
C HIS A 201 -23.81 -11.37 -7.76
N LEU A 202 -22.93 -11.90 -6.92
CA LEU A 202 -21.52 -12.13 -7.20
C LEU A 202 -21.30 -13.59 -7.63
N PHE A 203 -20.94 -13.80 -8.88
CA PHE A 203 -20.47 -15.08 -9.42
C PHE A 203 -18.99 -15.21 -9.13
N THR A 204 -18.57 -16.27 -8.42
CA THR A 204 -17.17 -16.54 -8.09
C THR A 204 -16.68 -17.82 -8.77
N ASN A 205 -15.38 -18.10 -8.67
CA ASN A 205 -14.74 -19.29 -9.27
C ASN A 205 -14.85 -19.37 -10.80
N LEU A 206 -14.92 -18.22 -11.47
CA LEU A 206 -14.87 -18.13 -12.92
C LEU A 206 -13.43 -18.23 -13.42
N LYS A 207 -13.25 -18.68 -14.66
CA LYS A 207 -11.94 -18.73 -15.29
C LYS A 207 -11.47 -17.33 -15.67
N PRO A 208 -10.18 -17.01 -15.51
CA PRO A 208 -9.60 -15.74 -15.95
C PRO A 208 -9.52 -15.63 -17.47
N ALA A 209 -9.65 -14.40 -17.97
CA ALA A 209 -9.63 -14.09 -19.39
C ALA A 209 -10.64 -14.89 -20.24
N THR A 210 -11.77 -15.28 -19.66
CA THR A 210 -12.80 -16.11 -20.30
C THR A 210 -14.08 -15.31 -20.47
N MET A 211 -14.72 -15.45 -21.64
CA MET A 211 -15.96 -14.75 -21.97
C MET A 211 -17.16 -15.53 -21.44
N TYR A 212 -17.93 -14.90 -20.56
CA TYR A 212 -19.13 -15.47 -19.95
C TYR A 212 -20.39 -14.78 -20.46
N LEU A 213 -21.46 -15.56 -20.60
CA LEU A 213 -22.80 -15.09 -20.93
C LEU A 213 -23.72 -15.36 -19.74
N PHE A 214 -24.46 -14.34 -19.32
CA PHE A 214 -25.37 -14.35 -18.18
C PHE A 214 -26.79 -14.01 -18.60
N LYS A 215 -27.79 -14.68 -18.01
CA LYS A 215 -29.22 -14.37 -18.17
C LYS A 215 -29.97 -14.62 -16.86
N VAL A 216 -30.94 -13.79 -16.52
CA VAL A 216 -31.66 -13.88 -15.24
C VAL A 216 -33.16 -13.93 -15.49
N ARG A 217 -33.90 -14.75 -14.73
CA ARG A 217 -35.37 -14.75 -14.70
C ARG A 217 -35.91 -14.68 -13.28
N ALA A 218 -37.08 -14.08 -13.10
CA ALA A 218 -37.73 -14.03 -11.80
C ALA A 218 -38.69 -15.22 -11.62
N CYS A 219 -38.77 -15.74 -10.40
CA CYS A 219 -39.63 -16.85 -10.03
C CYS A 219 -40.62 -16.45 -8.94
N HIS A 220 -41.88 -16.75 -9.20
CA HIS A 220 -43.00 -16.41 -8.36
C HIS A 220 -43.03 -17.29 -7.09
N ARG A 221 -43.21 -16.65 -5.93
CA ARG A 221 -43.05 -17.25 -4.59
C ARG A 221 -44.07 -18.35 -4.30
N TYR A 222 -45.32 -18.15 -4.71
CA TYR A 222 -46.45 -18.98 -4.29
C TYR A 222 -46.88 -20.02 -5.34
N THR A 223 -46.61 -19.75 -6.62
CA THR A 223 -46.96 -20.65 -7.73
C THR A 223 -45.76 -21.48 -8.18
N GLY A 224 -44.54 -21.05 -7.86
CA GLY A 224 -43.30 -21.67 -8.34
C GLY A 224 -43.04 -21.45 -9.84
N HIS A 225 -43.92 -20.76 -10.55
CA HIS A 225 -43.75 -20.44 -11.97
C HIS A 225 -42.65 -19.37 -12.14
N CYS A 226 -41.79 -19.56 -13.13
CA CYS A 226 -40.74 -18.60 -13.46
C CYS A 226 -41.02 -17.96 -14.80
N GLY A 227 -40.90 -16.64 -14.87
CA GLY A 227 -41.04 -15.90 -16.13
C GLY A 227 -39.90 -16.18 -17.10
N ASN A 228 -39.91 -15.46 -18.22
CA ASN A 228 -38.88 -15.55 -19.24
C ASN A 228 -37.51 -15.04 -18.74
N PHE A 229 -36.44 -15.57 -19.36
CA PHE A 229 -35.10 -15.05 -19.16
C PHE A 229 -34.97 -13.65 -19.76
N SER A 230 -34.17 -12.82 -19.09
CA SER A 230 -33.67 -11.56 -19.60
C SER A 230 -32.90 -11.75 -20.90
N ASP A 231 -32.70 -10.65 -21.62
CA ASP A 231 -31.70 -10.61 -22.67
C ASP A 231 -30.32 -10.98 -22.08
N PRO A 232 -29.52 -11.79 -22.80
CA PRO A 232 -28.25 -12.26 -22.28
C PRO A 232 -27.21 -11.14 -22.32
N VAL A 233 -26.52 -10.93 -21.19
CA VAL A 233 -25.38 -10.02 -21.11
C VAL A 233 -24.10 -10.84 -21.20
N LYS A 234 -23.12 -10.38 -21.99
CA LYS A 234 -21.83 -11.06 -22.15
C LYS A 234 -20.69 -10.12 -21.81
N ASP A 235 -19.69 -10.64 -21.10
CA ASP A 235 -18.46 -9.91 -20.82
C ASP A 235 -17.31 -10.88 -20.49
N LYS A 236 -16.08 -10.37 -20.50
CA LYS A 236 -14.85 -11.13 -20.30
C LYS A 236 -14.26 -10.89 -18.91
N THR A 237 -13.95 -11.95 -18.18
CA THR A 237 -13.20 -11.81 -16.91
C THR A 237 -11.84 -11.17 -17.17
N ILE A 238 -11.34 -10.43 -16.18
CA ILE A 238 -10.04 -9.75 -16.26
C ILE A 238 -8.93 -10.81 -16.41
N ASP A 239 -7.81 -10.40 -17.02
CA ASP A 239 -6.59 -11.22 -17.08
C ASP A 239 -6.16 -11.61 -15.64
N GLY A 240 -6.01 -12.91 -15.40
CA GLY A 240 -5.52 -13.50 -14.16
C GLY A 240 -3.99 -13.59 -14.12
N LYS A 241 -3.46 -13.99 -12.96
CA LYS A 241 -2.01 -14.11 -12.76
C LYS A 241 -1.45 -15.24 -13.65
N PRO A 242 -0.48 -14.96 -14.55
CA PRO A 242 0.14 -16.00 -15.36
C PRO A 242 0.99 -16.94 -14.50
N THR A 243 1.10 -18.19 -14.89
CA THR A 243 2.11 -19.09 -14.31
C THR A 243 3.53 -18.66 -14.71
N PRO A 244 4.59 -19.07 -13.97
CA PRO A 244 5.97 -18.73 -14.33
C PRO A 244 6.37 -19.25 -15.71
N PRO A 245 7.23 -18.52 -16.45
CA PRO A 245 7.86 -19.01 -17.68
C PRO A 245 8.64 -20.30 -17.43
N ARG A 246 8.64 -21.23 -18.38
CA ARG A 246 9.31 -22.53 -18.22
C ARG A 246 10.71 -22.51 -18.83
N ASN A 247 11.53 -23.50 -18.46
CA ASN A 247 12.81 -23.79 -19.11
C ASN A 247 13.71 -22.56 -19.31
N VAL A 248 13.78 -21.68 -18.30
CA VAL A 248 14.68 -20.52 -18.35
C VAL A 248 16.13 -21.02 -18.37
N LYS A 249 16.83 -20.69 -19.45
CA LYS A 249 18.25 -21.00 -19.65
C LYS A 249 19.01 -19.71 -19.87
N MET A 250 20.20 -19.64 -19.28
CA MET A 250 21.13 -18.52 -19.45
C MET A 250 22.42 -19.04 -20.07
N LEU A 251 22.94 -18.30 -21.06
CA LEU A 251 24.20 -18.58 -21.72
C LEU A 251 25.06 -17.31 -21.68
N CYS A 252 26.24 -17.40 -21.06
CA CYS A 252 27.23 -16.31 -21.02
C CYS A 252 28.29 -16.57 -22.09
N GLU A 253 28.44 -15.63 -23.02
CA GLU A 253 29.33 -15.79 -24.15
C GLU A 253 30.25 -14.59 -24.29
N ARG A 254 31.45 -14.86 -24.81
CA ARG A 254 32.44 -13.84 -25.16
C ARG A 254 32.69 -13.88 -26.65
N ASN A 255 32.53 -12.75 -27.33
CA ASN A 255 32.89 -12.58 -28.73
C ASN A 255 33.88 -11.42 -28.87
N GLY A 256 35.16 -11.73 -29.09
CA GLY A 256 36.25 -10.75 -29.05
C GLY A 256 36.40 -10.09 -27.68
N ASN A 257 36.24 -8.76 -27.63
CA ASN A 257 36.27 -7.93 -26.42
C ASN A 257 34.89 -7.63 -25.83
N LYS A 258 33.80 -8.14 -26.44
CA LYS A 258 32.42 -7.92 -25.97
C LYS A 258 31.85 -9.16 -25.28
N TYR A 259 31.06 -8.94 -24.25
CA TYR A 259 30.46 -9.96 -23.41
C TYR A 259 28.95 -9.88 -23.51
N PHE A 260 28.32 -11.04 -23.67
CA PHE A 260 26.90 -11.16 -23.91
C PHE A 260 26.28 -12.17 -22.96
N VAL A 261 25.10 -11.86 -22.44
CA VAL A 261 24.25 -12.82 -21.74
C VAL A 261 23.00 -13.04 -22.57
N THR A 262 22.86 -14.25 -23.10
CA THR A 262 21.67 -14.68 -23.82
C THR A 262 20.77 -15.46 -22.88
N VAL A 263 19.53 -15.00 -22.71
CA VAL A 263 18.52 -15.65 -21.87
C VAL A 263 17.43 -16.19 -22.77
N THR A 264 17.09 -17.46 -22.63
CA THR A 264 16.01 -18.13 -23.38
C THR A 264 15.03 -18.78 -22.42
N TRP A 265 13.75 -18.82 -22.76
CA TRP A 265 12.71 -19.45 -21.95
C TRP A 265 11.60 -20.02 -22.83
N GLU A 266 10.60 -20.64 -22.19
CA GLU A 266 9.36 -21.08 -22.83
C GLU A 266 8.15 -20.38 -22.20
N ALA A 267 7.06 -20.33 -22.95
CA ALA A 267 5.81 -19.75 -22.49
C ALA A 267 5.27 -20.42 -21.21
N PRO A 268 4.58 -19.65 -20.34
CA PRO A 268 3.78 -20.17 -19.23
C PRO A 268 2.78 -21.26 -19.66
N VAL A 269 2.56 -22.28 -18.82
CA VAL A 269 1.54 -23.32 -19.06
C VAL A 269 0.13 -22.72 -19.08
N HIS A 270 -0.17 -21.84 -18.12
CA HIS A 270 -1.43 -21.14 -18.03
C HIS A 270 -1.16 -19.63 -18.06
N PRO A 271 -1.25 -19.00 -19.24
CA PRO A 271 -1.01 -17.56 -19.37
C PRO A 271 -2.11 -16.73 -18.69
N ASN A 272 -3.30 -17.30 -18.45
CA ASN A 272 -4.42 -16.68 -17.73
C ASN A 272 -4.81 -15.27 -18.24
N GLY A 273 -4.49 -14.94 -19.48
CA GLY A 273 -4.61 -13.59 -20.04
C GLY A 273 -3.79 -13.45 -21.31
N GLN A 274 -3.83 -12.26 -21.92
CA GLN A 274 -2.95 -11.97 -23.05
C GLN A 274 -1.58 -11.55 -22.53
N LEU A 275 -0.56 -12.35 -22.84
CA LEU A 275 0.83 -12.01 -22.53
C LEU A 275 1.25 -10.80 -23.37
N ILE A 276 1.56 -9.68 -22.71
CA ILE A 276 2.03 -8.46 -23.37
C ILE A 276 3.53 -8.54 -23.57
N HIS A 277 4.26 -8.82 -22.50
CA HIS A 277 5.72 -8.91 -22.51
C HIS A 277 6.22 -9.75 -21.34
N PHE A 278 7.49 -10.13 -21.39
CA PHE A 278 8.24 -10.74 -20.33
C PHE A 278 9.21 -9.70 -19.76
N SER A 279 9.18 -9.50 -18.45
CA SER A 279 10.20 -8.71 -17.74
C SER A 279 11.36 -9.64 -17.41
N VAL A 280 12.52 -9.40 -18.02
CA VAL A 280 13.76 -10.15 -17.81
C VAL A 280 14.73 -9.27 -17.04
N SER A 281 15.01 -9.58 -15.78
CA SER A 281 15.95 -8.81 -14.95
C SER A 281 17.22 -9.60 -14.67
N LEU A 282 18.35 -9.08 -15.12
CA LEU A 282 19.69 -9.64 -14.95
C LEU A 282 20.41 -8.93 -13.80
N SER A 283 20.91 -9.69 -12.84
CA SER A 283 21.78 -9.21 -11.76
C SER A 283 23.04 -10.06 -11.70
N GLY A 284 24.14 -9.52 -11.18
CA GLY A 284 25.41 -10.23 -11.09
C GLY A 284 26.17 -9.90 -9.83
N VAL A 285 26.99 -10.85 -9.38
CA VAL A 285 27.91 -10.63 -8.25
C VAL A 285 29.30 -11.12 -8.64
N ALA A 286 30.30 -10.27 -8.47
CA ALA A 286 31.71 -10.60 -8.69
C ALA A 286 32.50 -10.46 -7.39
N PHE A 287 33.40 -11.42 -7.15
CA PHE A 287 34.39 -11.36 -6.08
C PHE A 287 35.78 -11.36 -6.71
N TYR A 288 36.60 -10.38 -6.36
CA TYR A 288 37.93 -10.21 -6.97
C TYR A 288 38.91 -9.53 -6.02
N LEU A 289 40.21 -9.63 -6.31
CA LEU A 289 41.26 -8.89 -5.60
C LEU A 289 41.52 -7.56 -6.31
N ASN A 290 41.49 -6.46 -5.55
CA ASN A 290 41.87 -5.15 -6.07
C ASN A 290 43.40 -5.01 -6.16
N GLU A 291 43.87 -3.86 -6.65
CA GLU A 291 45.30 -3.53 -6.79
C GLU A 291 46.12 -3.62 -5.49
N GLN A 292 45.45 -3.59 -4.35
CA GLN A 292 46.05 -3.68 -3.01
C GLN A 292 45.98 -5.10 -2.42
N LYS A 293 45.58 -6.10 -3.22
CA LYS A 293 45.35 -7.50 -2.80
C LYS A 293 44.25 -7.66 -1.72
N ILE A 294 43.32 -6.71 -1.66
CA ILE A 294 42.15 -6.77 -0.77
C ILE A 294 40.98 -7.37 -1.54
N GLN A 295 40.24 -8.29 -0.91
CA GLN A 295 39.04 -8.88 -1.48
C GLN A 295 37.94 -7.82 -1.58
N GLN A 296 37.40 -7.64 -2.78
CA GLN A 296 36.31 -6.72 -3.10
C GLN A 296 35.11 -7.51 -3.64
N ARG A 297 33.92 -6.97 -3.39
CA ARG A 297 32.65 -7.45 -3.92
C ARG A 297 32.06 -6.35 -4.79
N ASP A 298 31.69 -6.70 -6.01
CA ASP A 298 31.05 -5.80 -6.97
C ASP A 298 29.72 -6.41 -7.42
N ASP A 299 28.63 -5.68 -7.17
CA ASP A 299 27.27 -6.10 -7.47
C ASP A 299 26.79 -5.37 -8.73
N PHE A 300 26.40 -6.11 -9.76
CA PHE A 300 25.91 -5.61 -11.04
C PHE A 300 24.38 -5.73 -11.13
N GLY A 301 23.72 -4.70 -11.64
CA GLY A 301 22.28 -4.69 -11.93
C GLY A 301 21.40 -4.21 -10.77
N PRO A 302 20.07 -4.44 -10.84
CA PRO A 302 19.36 -5.22 -11.86
C PRO A 302 19.20 -4.45 -13.18
N MET A 303 19.63 -5.07 -14.28
CA MET A 303 19.37 -4.59 -15.64
C MET A 303 18.13 -5.30 -16.17
N THR A 304 17.07 -4.55 -16.46
CA THR A 304 15.77 -5.11 -16.85
C THR A 304 15.46 -4.82 -18.32
N GLN A 305 15.02 -5.84 -19.05
CA GLN A 305 14.54 -5.73 -20.42
C GLN A 305 13.12 -6.30 -20.53
N ASN A 306 12.24 -5.54 -21.17
CA ASN A 306 10.89 -5.98 -21.49
C ASN A 306 10.87 -6.58 -22.90
N VAL A 307 10.65 -7.89 -22.98
CA VAL A 307 10.63 -8.64 -24.25
C VAL A 307 9.19 -8.93 -24.63
N ASP A 308 8.77 -8.58 -25.84
CA ASP A 308 7.41 -8.80 -26.34
C ASP A 308 6.90 -10.23 -26.05
N GLY A 309 5.61 -10.38 -25.73
CA GLY A 309 5.00 -11.64 -25.29
C GLY A 309 5.04 -12.77 -26.32
N SER A 310 5.36 -12.46 -27.58
CA SER A 310 5.59 -13.44 -28.66
C SER A 310 7.04 -13.92 -28.77
N LYS A 311 7.98 -13.28 -28.06
CA LYS A 311 9.42 -13.57 -28.11
C LYS A 311 9.88 -14.20 -26.79
N PHE A 312 10.77 -15.17 -26.90
CA PHE A 312 11.24 -15.96 -25.76
C PHE A 312 12.76 -15.92 -25.58
N THR A 313 13.37 -14.80 -25.99
CA THR A 313 14.82 -14.61 -25.94
C THR A 313 15.14 -13.16 -25.62
N ALA A 314 16.07 -12.94 -24.70
CA ALA A 314 16.64 -11.64 -24.36
C ALA A 314 18.16 -11.70 -24.52
N LEU A 315 18.75 -10.63 -25.02
CA LEU A 315 20.19 -10.48 -25.19
C LEU A 315 20.62 -9.24 -24.44
N PHE A 316 21.53 -9.42 -23.48
CA PHE A 316 22.19 -8.34 -22.76
C PHE A 316 23.63 -8.23 -23.25
N ASP A 317 24.03 -7.03 -23.68
CA ASP A 317 25.36 -6.68 -24.17
C ASP A 317 26.12 -5.78 -23.18
N ASP A 318 27.43 -5.59 -23.43
CA ASP A 318 28.35 -4.79 -22.61
C ASP A 318 28.39 -5.20 -21.13
N ILE A 319 28.30 -6.51 -20.88
CA ILE A 319 28.22 -7.08 -19.53
C ILE A 319 29.62 -7.32 -18.93
N PRO A 320 29.87 -6.98 -17.65
CA PRO A 320 31.18 -7.21 -17.03
C PRO A 320 31.63 -8.68 -17.05
N ALA A 321 32.91 -8.89 -17.38
CA ALA A 321 33.59 -10.19 -17.29
C ALA A 321 33.69 -10.70 -15.84
N ASN A 322 34.03 -11.98 -15.66
CA ASN A 322 34.32 -12.59 -14.35
C ASN A 322 33.25 -12.29 -13.27
N THR A 323 31.97 -12.40 -13.64
CA THR A 323 30.83 -12.07 -12.77
C THR A 323 29.83 -13.22 -12.83
N ASN A 324 29.29 -13.62 -11.67
CA ASN A 324 28.24 -14.64 -11.59
C ASN A 324 26.89 -13.96 -11.78
N TYR A 325 26.25 -14.19 -12.93
CA TYR A 325 24.96 -13.62 -13.25
C TYR A 325 23.81 -14.52 -12.86
N SER A 326 22.72 -13.91 -12.42
CA SER A 326 21.42 -14.51 -12.19
C SER A 326 20.35 -13.72 -12.94
N VAL A 327 19.44 -14.41 -13.60
CA VAL A 327 18.32 -13.78 -14.31
C VAL A 327 17.02 -14.20 -13.66
N HIS A 328 16.08 -13.27 -13.58
CA HIS A 328 14.70 -13.52 -13.20
C HIS A 328 13.79 -13.15 -14.37
N VAL A 329 13.03 -14.11 -14.88
CA VAL A 329 12.08 -13.92 -15.99
C VAL A 329 10.66 -13.98 -15.43
N LYS A 330 9.88 -12.91 -15.63
CA LYS A 330 8.46 -12.83 -15.26
C LYS A 330 7.62 -12.65 -16.51
N ALA A 331 6.48 -13.34 -16.59
CA ALA A 331 5.48 -13.14 -17.63
C ALA A 331 4.49 -12.06 -17.18
N GLU A 332 4.20 -11.08 -18.05
CA GLU A 332 3.28 -9.99 -17.76
C GLU A 332 2.07 -10.00 -18.69
N THR A 333 0.89 -9.87 -18.09
CA THR A 333 -0.39 -9.60 -18.78
C THR A 333 -0.74 -8.13 -18.64
N ARG A 334 -1.90 -7.70 -19.16
CA ARG A 334 -2.41 -6.34 -19.01
C ARG A 334 -2.49 -5.82 -17.57
N VAL A 335 -2.63 -6.72 -16.59
CA VAL A 335 -3.00 -6.34 -15.21
C VAL A 335 -2.16 -7.04 -14.15
N GLN A 336 -1.52 -8.18 -14.44
CA GLN A 336 -0.86 -9.04 -13.45
C GLN A 336 0.46 -9.63 -13.99
N HIS A 337 1.40 -9.95 -13.09
CA HIS A 337 2.71 -10.56 -13.40
C HIS A 337 2.89 -11.93 -12.72
N SER A 338 3.62 -12.86 -13.36
CA SER A 338 3.93 -14.18 -12.80
C SER A 338 4.95 -14.12 -11.66
N GLN A 339 5.10 -15.23 -10.90
CA GLN A 339 6.35 -15.44 -10.15
C GLN A 339 7.53 -15.56 -11.12
N ALA A 340 8.72 -15.19 -10.66
CA ALA A 340 9.93 -15.23 -11.47
C ALA A 340 10.51 -16.63 -11.58
N SER A 341 10.90 -17.02 -12.79
CA SER A 341 11.75 -18.19 -13.02
C SER A 341 13.21 -17.74 -13.09
N GLN A 342 14.10 -18.49 -12.43
CA GLN A 342 15.51 -18.11 -12.25
C GLN A 342 16.45 -19.04 -13.01
N ALA A 343 17.53 -18.47 -13.55
CA ALA A 343 18.71 -19.21 -14.00
C ALA A 343 19.97 -18.45 -13.62
N THR A 344 21.12 -19.14 -13.58
CA THR A 344 22.43 -18.54 -13.31
C THR A 344 23.46 -18.96 -14.35
N CYS A 345 24.47 -18.12 -14.57
CA CYS A 345 25.62 -18.45 -15.40
C CYS A 345 26.83 -17.61 -14.99
N GLN A 346 28.03 -18.17 -15.13
CA GLN A 346 29.29 -17.49 -14.82
C GLN A 346 29.90 -16.92 -16.09
N MET A 347 30.13 -15.61 -16.12
CA MET A 347 30.78 -14.96 -17.25
C MET A 347 32.28 -15.30 -17.31
N PRO A 348 32.81 -15.71 -18.47
CA PRO A 348 34.24 -15.93 -18.68
C PRO A 348 35.14 -14.80 -18.16
N ALA A 349 36.30 -15.19 -17.65
CA ALA A 349 37.39 -14.27 -17.34
C ALA A 349 37.98 -13.67 -18.63
N SER A 350 38.61 -12.50 -18.47
CA SER A 350 39.13 -11.66 -19.52
C SER A 350 40.49 -11.06 -19.16
N ILE A 351 41.20 -10.63 -20.19
CA ILE A 351 42.51 -10.00 -20.06
C ILE A 351 42.38 -8.61 -19.39
N PRO A 352 43.28 -8.21 -18.47
CA PRO A 352 43.38 -6.84 -17.97
C PRO A 352 43.62 -5.81 -19.09
N ASP A 353 43.03 -4.61 -18.98
CA ASP A 353 43.14 -3.59 -20.03
C ASP A 353 44.57 -3.06 -20.20
N LYS A 354 45.08 -3.06 -21.43
CA LYS A 354 46.42 -2.52 -21.79
C LYS A 354 46.57 -1.05 -21.40
N GLU A 355 45.48 -0.28 -21.44
CA GLU A 355 45.43 1.16 -21.17
C GLU A 355 45.52 1.50 -19.66
N ASN A 356 45.15 0.55 -18.79
CA ASN A 356 45.20 0.72 -17.33
C ASN A 356 46.53 0.22 -16.72
N LEU A 357 47.45 -0.30 -17.52
CA LEU A 357 48.79 -0.68 -17.07
C LEU A 357 49.69 0.55 -17.02
N SER A 358 49.83 1.13 -15.82
CA SER A 358 50.84 2.17 -15.58
C SER A 358 52.22 1.70 -16.03
N GLY A 359 52.95 2.52 -16.78
CA GLY A 359 54.32 2.20 -17.19
C GLY A 359 55.22 1.95 -15.96
N PRO A 360 56.09 0.94 -15.99
CA PRO A 360 57.01 0.70 -14.89
C PRO A 360 57.99 1.87 -14.73
N SER A 361 58.30 2.25 -13.50
CA SER A 361 59.28 3.30 -13.20
C SER A 361 60.61 2.69 -12.82
N LEU A 362 61.69 3.31 -13.30
CA LEU A 362 63.06 2.91 -13.02
C LEU A 362 63.68 3.83 -11.96
N MET A 363 64.34 3.24 -10.96
CA MET A 363 65.05 3.93 -9.89
C MET A 363 66.49 3.40 -9.80
N ARG A 364 67.46 4.26 -9.48
CA ARG A 364 68.85 3.83 -9.31
C ARG A 364 69.11 3.37 -7.89
N TYR A 365 69.94 2.35 -7.72
CA TYR A 365 70.50 2.01 -6.41
C TYR A 365 71.95 1.54 -6.54
N GLN A 366 72.67 1.60 -5.42
CA GLN A 366 74.06 1.17 -5.33
C GLN A 366 74.21 0.18 -4.18
N ARG A 367 74.85 -0.97 -4.42
CA ARG A 367 75.12 -1.99 -3.40
C ARG A 367 76.50 -2.61 -3.65
N ALA A 368 77.39 -2.56 -2.66
CA ALA A 368 78.74 -3.16 -2.68
C ALA A 368 79.51 -2.92 -4.02
N ASP A 369 79.72 -1.65 -4.35
CA ASP A 369 80.43 -1.15 -5.55
C ASP A 369 79.80 -1.43 -6.93
N ARG A 370 78.55 -1.92 -6.98
CA ARG A 370 77.78 -2.08 -8.23
C ARG A 370 76.56 -1.16 -8.28
N TRP A 371 76.33 -0.60 -9.47
CA TRP A 371 75.13 0.19 -9.79
C TRP A 371 74.08 -0.73 -10.41
N GLY A 372 72.86 -0.66 -9.89
CA GLY A 372 71.71 -1.44 -10.38
C GLY A 372 70.48 -0.57 -10.55
N LEU A 373 69.44 -1.16 -11.12
CA LEU A 373 68.15 -0.52 -11.35
C LEU A 373 67.05 -1.19 -10.54
N ARG A 374 66.09 -0.41 -10.04
CA ARG A 374 64.91 -0.88 -9.33
C ARG A 374 63.67 -0.54 -10.13
N ALA A 375 62.84 -1.53 -10.39
CA ALA A 375 61.62 -1.38 -11.17
C ALA A 375 60.38 -1.45 -10.28
N SER A 376 59.49 -0.46 -10.39
CA SER A 376 58.14 -0.56 -9.80
C SER A 376 57.24 -1.40 -10.71
N LEU A 377 56.56 -2.41 -10.15
CA LEU A 377 55.64 -3.22 -10.92
C LEU A 377 54.25 -2.57 -11.01
N PRO A 378 53.53 -2.70 -12.15
CA PRO A 378 52.15 -2.23 -12.25
C PRO A 378 51.25 -3.04 -11.31
N LYS A 379 50.47 -2.35 -10.47
CA LYS A 379 49.44 -2.97 -9.63
C LYS A 379 48.19 -3.17 -10.48
N VAL A 380 47.71 -4.41 -10.57
CA VAL A 380 46.60 -4.77 -11.47
C VAL A 380 45.52 -5.49 -10.69
N SER A 381 44.28 -5.02 -10.83
CA SER A 381 43.12 -5.69 -10.24
C SER A 381 42.76 -6.98 -11.00
N GLN A 382 42.34 -8.00 -10.27
CA GLN A 382 41.79 -9.24 -10.82
C GLN A 382 40.29 -9.13 -11.18
N ARG A 383 39.70 -7.92 -11.23
CA ARG A 383 38.28 -7.69 -11.57
C ARG A 383 37.88 -8.36 -12.88
N LYS A 384 38.77 -8.32 -13.86
CA LYS A 384 38.58 -8.88 -15.21
C LYS A 384 38.93 -10.37 -15.30
N GLY A 385 39.69 -10.92 -14.35
CA GLY A 385 40.14 -12.32 -14.33
C GLY A 385 41.38 -12.54 -13.46
N PRO A 386 41.73 -13.80 -13.13
CA PRO A 386 42.92 -14.10 -12.35
C PRO A 386 44.22 -13.88 -13.15
N ILE A 387 45.30 -13.46 -12.49
CA ILE A 387 46.63 -13.27 -13.09
C ILE A 387 47.55 -14.41 -12.63
N CYS A 388 48.24 -15.09 -13.55
CA CYS A 388 49.12 -16.22 -13.22
C CYS A 388 50.50 -15.75 -12.76
N CYS A 389 51.27 -15.09 -13.65
CA CYS A 389 52.67 -14.74 -13.42
C CYS A 389 53.05 -13.41 -14.09
N TYR A 390 54.14 -12.80 -13.60
CA TYR A 390 54.76 -11.58 -14.12
C TYR A 390 56.13 -11.92 -14.72
N SER A 391 56.45 -11.36 -15.88
CA SER A 391 57.77 -11.40 -16.49
C SER A 391 58.29 -9.97 -16.70
N VAL A 392 59.47 -9.68 -16.16
CA VAL A 392 60.14 -8.38 -16.31
C VAL A 392 61.19 -8.52 -17.40
N VAL A 393 61.02 -7.77 -18.50
CA VAL A 393 61.92 -7.80 -19.65
C VAL A 393 62.73 -6.53 -19.70
N LEU A 394 64.06 -6.65 -19.62
CA LEU A 394 64.99 -5.53 -19.70
C LEU A 394 65.51 -5.39 -21.13
N VAL A 395 65.59 -4.16 -21.62
CA VAL A 395 66.06 -3.83 -22.97
C VAL A 395 67.28 -2.92 -22.85
N LYS A 396 68.43 -3.41 -23.31
CA LYS A 396 69.65 -2.61 -23.46
C LYS A 396 69.57 -1.86 -24.79
N MET A 397 69.63 -0.54 -24.74
CA MET A 397 69.51 0.33 -25.92
C MET A 397 70.88 0.64 -26.52
N LEU A 398 70.90 0.85 -27.84
CA LEU A 398 72.06 1.41 -28.53
C LEU A 398 72.31 2.86 -28.09
N GLU A 399 73.57 3.26 -28.09
CA GLU A 399 73.99 4.59 -27.64
C GLU A 399 73.40 5.67 -28.57
N GLY A 400 72.63 6.61 -28.00
CA GLY A 400 72.00 7.71 -28.76
C GLY A 400 70.64 7.40 -29.39
N GLU A 401 70.10 6.18 -29.25
CA GLU A 401 68.77 5.87 -29.79
C GLU A 401 67.62 6.39 -28.92
N PRO A 402 66.59 7.05 -29.52
CA PRO A 402 65.40 7.49 -28.78
C PRO A 402 64.46 6.31 -28.50
N LEU A 403 63.68 6.36 -27.41
CA LEU A 403 62.73 5.29 -27.04
C LEU A 403 61.74 4.93 -28.18
N THR A 404 61.43 5.88 -29.05
CA THR A 404 60.54 5.70 -30.21
C THR A 404 61.12 4.82 -31.32
N SER A 405 62.43 4.52 -31.31
CA SER A 405 63.04 3.59 -32.28
C SER A 405 62.72 2.12 -31.97
N LEU A 406 62.32 1.81 -30.73
CA LEU A 406 62.00 0.45 -30.33
C LEU A 406 60.63 0.02 -30.90
N PRO A 407 60.51 -1.22 -31.41
CA PRO A 407 59.23 -1.77 -31.83
C PRO A 407 58.29 -1.96 -30.62
N GLU A 408 57.00 -2.21 -30.84
CA GLU A 408 56.10 -2.51 -29.72
C GLU A 408 56.59 -3.73 -28.91
N PRO A 409 56.39 -3.75 -27.58
CA PRO A 409 56.92 -4.80 -26.69
C PRO A 409 56.62 -6.25 -27.12
N HIS A 410 55.46 -6.49 -27.73
CA HIS A 410 55.06 -7.82 -28.22
C HIS A 410 55.83 -8.30 -29.46
N ARG A 411 56.56 -7.40 -30.15
CA ARG A 411 57.34 -7.68 -31.37
C ARG A 411 58.85 -7.73 -31.13
N LEU A 412 59.32 -7.47 -29.90
CA LEU A 412 60.73 -7.56 -29.56
C LEU A 412 61.18 -9.02 -29.46
N PRO A 413 62.22 -9.45 -30.19
CA PRO A 413 62.80 -10.77 -30.00
C PRO A 413 63.53 -10.83 -28.65
N LEU A 414 63.29 -11.90 -27.89
CA LEU A 414 63.96 -12.15 -26.62
C LEU A 414 65.24 -12.97 -26.85
N LEU A 415 66.36 -12.45 -26.36
CA LEU A 415 67.68 -13.05 -26.41
C LEU A 415 68.15 -13.40 -24.99
N THR A 416 69.23 -14.19 -24.86
CA THR A 416 69.87 -14.43 -23.56
C THR A 416 70.64 -13.18 -23.11
N TYR A 417 70.82 -13.02 -21.80
CA TYR A 417 71.61 -11.93 -21.21
C TYR A 417 73.01 -11.80 -21.88
N GLU A 418 73.70 -12.92 -22.08
CA GLU A 418 75.04 -12.93 -22.71
C GLU A 418 75.01 -12.43 -24.15
N GLU A 419 73.99 -12.80 -24.93
CA GLU A 419 73.84 -12.40 -26.33
C GLU A 419 73.62 -10.89 -26.44
N VAL A 420 72.74 -10.33 -25.59
CA VAL A 420 72.44 -8.89 -25.54
C VAL A 420 73.68 -8.08 -25.15
N HIS A 421 74.44 -8.56 -24.16
CA HIS A 421 75.64 -7.85 -23.70
C HIS A 421 76.82 -7.99 -24.66
N ARG A 422 76.86 -9.08 -25.46
CA ARG A 422 77.83 -9.29 -26.55
C ARG A 422 77.52 -8.44 -27.78
N GLN A 423 76.25 -8.35 -28.20
CA GLN A 423 75.81 -7.59 -29.37
C GLN A 423 75.66 -6.08 -29.10
N GLY A 424 75.66 -5.68 -27.83
CA GLY A 424 75.61 -4.28 -27.41
C GLY A 424 74.20 -3.73 -27.20
N ALA A 425 73.16 -4.36 -27.77
CA ALA A 425 71.76 -4.02 -27.57
C ALA A 425 70.85 -5.25 -27.77
N GLY A 426 69.63 -5.20 -27.22
CA GLY A 426 68.65 -6.29 -27.29
C GLY A 426 67.80 -6.43 -26.02
N ALA A 427 66.80 -7.30 -26.06
CA ALA A 427 65.86 -7.53 -24.96
C ALA A 427 66.06 -8.93 -24.35
N TYR A 428 66.08 -9.02 -23.01
CA TYR A 428 66.19 -10.28 -22.28
C TYR A 428 65.26 -10.28 -21.05
N ILE A 429 64.87 -11.48 -20.59
CA ILE A 429 64.05 -11.62 -19.38
C ILE A 429 64.97 -11.48 -18.17
N ALA A 430 64.75 -10.47 -17.33
CA ALA A 430 65.54 -10.27 -16.12
C ALA A 430 64.95 -11.04 -14.93
N GLU A 431 63.62 -11.03 -14.77
CA GLU A 431 62.91 -11.68 -13.65
C GLU A 431 61.58 -12.32 -14.09
N LEU A 432 61.18 -13.40 -13.40
CA LEU A 432 59.91 -14.13 -13.61
C LEU A 432 59.38 -14.64 -12.26
N PHE A 433 58.13 -14.32 -11.89
CA PHE A 433 57.56 -14.73 -10.60
C PHE A 433 56.01 -14.82 -10.62
N ASP A 434 55.44 -15.61 -9.71
CA ASP A 434 53.98 -15.80 -9.52
C ASP A 434 53.31 -14.57 -8.89
N PHE A 435 52.01 -14.36 -9.20
CA PHE A 435 51.21 -13.25 -8.66
C PHE A 435 51.16 -13.22 -7.11
N ASP A 436 51.07 -14.40 -6.48
CA ASP A 436 50.96 -14.52 -5.02
C ASP A 436 52.26 -14.25 -4.27
N ARG A 437 53.41 -14.23 -4.96
CA ARG A 437 54.75 -14.24 -4.33
C ARG A 437 55.57 -12.96 -4.49
N ILE A 438 54.96 -11.85 -4.93
CA ILE A 438 55.64 -10.54 -5.04
C ILE A 438 56.19 -10.11 -3.65
N PRO A 439 57.53 -10.06 -3.45
CA PRO A 439 58.11 -9.84 -2.11
C PRO A 439 58.02 -8.39 -1.62
N SER A 440 57.93 -7.41 -2.55
CA SER A 440 57.83 -5.97 -2.30
C SER A 440 57.35 -5.23 -3.55
N ASP A 441 56.84 -4.00 -3.42
CA ASP A 441 56.37 -3.13 -4.53
C ASP A 441 57.45 -2.79 -5.60
N VAL A 442 58.70 -3.21 -5.38
CA VAL A 442 59.87 -2.90 -6.22
C VAL A 442 60.74 -4.15 -6.41
N VAL A 443 61.19 -4.38 -7.64
CA VAL A 443 62.12 -5.46 -8.04
C VAL A 443 63.50 -4.86 -8.30
N SER A 444 64.57 -5.49 -7.77
CA SER A 444 65.95 -5.06 -8.06
C SER A 444 66.46 -5.80 -9.29
N LEU A 445 67.16 -5.08 -10.18
CA LEU A 445 67.65 -5.53 -11.47
C LEU A 445 69.14 -5.21 -11.58
N GLY A 446 69.93 -6.17 -12.05
CA GLY A 446 71.38 -6.06 -12.21
C GLY A 446 72.23 -6.55 -11.04
N ASP A 447 71.64 -7.23 -10.05
CA ASP A 447 72.38 -7.75 -8.89
C ASP A 447 72.76 -9.22 -8.99
N GLY A 448 72.29 -9.91 -10.03
CA GLY A 448 72.62 -11.28 -10.34
C GLY A 448 71.96 -12.31 -9.42
N ASN A 449 71.00 -11.92 -8.59
CA ASN A 449 70.17 -12.84 -7.80
C ASN A 449 68.76 -12.90 -8.38
N ARG A 450 68.26 -14.10 -8.63
CA ARG A 450 66.85 -14.32 -9.00
C ARG A 450 65.96 -14.34 -7.76
N ILE A 451 64.73 -13.84 -7.90
CA ILE A 451 63.72 -13.87 -6.82
C ILE A 451 63.29 -15.31 -6.48
N ASP A 452 63.27 -16.23 -7.46
CA ASP A 452 62.88 -17.63 -7.24
C ASP A 452 64.04 -18.62 -7.45
N LYS A 453 64.25 -19.53 -6.49
CA LYS A 453 65.20 -20.65 -6.57
C LYS A 453 64.52 -22.02 -6.49
N ARG A 454 63.18 -22.12 -6.36
CA ARG A 454 62.47 -23.42 -6.28
C ARG A 454 61.07 -23.40 -6.93
N ASN A 455 60.95 -24.22 -7.97
CA ASN A 455 59.76 -24.59 -8.77
C ASN A 455 59.21 -23.53 -9.73
N PRO A 456 58.78 -23.93 -10.94
CA PRO A 456 58.36 -23.02 -12.00
C PRO A 456 57.04 -22.31 -11.65
N PRO A 457 56.92 -21.01 -11.98
CA PRO A 457 55.70 -20.25 -11.80
C PRO A 457 54.67 -20.70 -12.84
N CYS A 458 53.61 -21.40 -12.43
CA CYS A 458 52.45 -21.76 -13.27
C CYS A 458 52.77 -22.53 -14.59
N LYS A 459 52.23 -23.75 -14.80
CA LYS A 459 52.48 -24.59 -16.03
C LYS A 459 52.21 -23.87 -17.37
N SER A 460 51.44 -22.79 -17.33
CA SER A 460 51.09 -21.92 -18.46
C SER A 460 52.18 -20.90 -18.83
N CYS A 461 53.17 -20.64 -17.98
CA CYS A 461 54.26 -19.68 -18.25
C CYS A 461 55.46 -20.31 -18.98
N SER A 462 55.37 -21.57 -19.44
CA SER A 462 56.48 -22.36 -20.00
C SER A 462 56.55 -22.41 -21.54
N VAL A 463 55.72 -21.65 -22.28
CA VAL A 463 55.58 -21.82 -23.74
C VAL A 463 55.73 -20.49 -24.49
N ILE A 464 56.79 -20.34 -25.30
CA ILE A 464 56.88 -19.35 -26.39
C ILE A 464 56.61 -20.08 -27.71
N HIS A 465 55.58 -19.70 -28.44
CA HIS A 465 55.46 -20.04 -29.86
C HIS A 465 56.31 -19.04 -30.67
N GLY A 466 57.40 -19.49 -31.30
CA GLY A 466 58.15 -18.69 -32.26
C GLY A 466 57.31 -18.40 -33.52
N PRO A 467 57.54 -17.30 -34.25
CA PRO A 467 56.80 -17.00 -35.47
C PRO A 467 57.14 -18.05 -36.54
N ARG A 468 56.12 -18.72 -37.08
CA ARG A 468 56.23 -19.44 -38.36
C ARG A 468 56.44 -18.40 -39.46
N LEU A 469 57.52 -18.55 -40.24
CA LEU A 469 57.65 -17.91 -41.54
C LEU A 469 56.48 -18.38 -42.41
N THR A 470 55.62 -17.45 -42.81
CA THR A 470 54.47 -17.68 -43.68
C THR A 470 54.93 -17.99 -45.11
N GLU A 471 54.66 -19.20 -45.58
CA GLU A 471 54.42 -19.42 -47.02
C GLU A 471 53.05 -18.83 -47.38
N VAL A 472 53.02 -18.27 -48.58
CA VAL A 472 51.92 -17.51 -49.18
C VAL A 472 50.72 -18.43 -49.43
N GLU A 473 49.54 -18.06 -48.91
CA GLU A 473 48.28 -18.62 -49.40
C GLU A 473 47.45 -17.56 -50.13
N VAL A 474 47.09 -17.96 -51.34
CA VAL A 474 46.24 -17.32 -52.33
C VAL A 474 44.78 -17.63 -51.96
N GLU A 475 43.91 -16.62 -52.11
CA GLU A 475 42.45 -16.78 -52.06
C GLU A 475 41.96 -17.75 -53.14
N LEU A 476 40.99 -18.62 -52.81
CA LEU A 476 39.95 -19.07 -53.74
C LEU A 476 38.76 -19.69 -53.01
N GLU A 477 37.59 -19.37 -53.53
CA GLU A 477 36.24 -19.69 -53.08
C GLU A 477 35.79 -21.14 -53.43
N ASP A 478 34.74 -21.56 -52.71
CA ASP A 478 33.61 -22.39 -53.14
C ASP A 478 33.62 -23.96 -53.11
N LEU A 479 32.46 -24.45 -52.64
CA LEU A 479 31.76 -25.74 -52.80
C LEU A 479 31.82 -26.81 -51.68
N GLU A 480 30.72 -26.83 -50.92
CA GLU A 480 29.73 -27.91 -50.69
C GLU A 480 30.13 -29.38 -50.42
N ASP A 481 29.43 -29.91 -49.40
CA ASP A 481 28.85 -31.27 -49.26
C ASP A 481 29.39 -32.30 -48.23
N LEU A 482 28.44 -32.66 -47.35
CA LEU A 482 28.08 -33.98 -46.79
C LEU A 482 28.91 -34.65 -45.67
N GLU A 483 28.33 -34.59 -44.46
CA GLU A 483 27.80 -35.71 -43.64
C GLU A 483 28.66 -36.95 -43.23
N ILE A 484 28.54 -37.27 -41.94
CA ILE A 484 28.63 -38.59 -41.25
C ILE A 484 29.95 -38.95 -40.51
N ALA A 485 29.84 -38.77 -39.18
CA ALA A 485 30.16 -39.66 -38.06
C ALA A 485 31.17 -40.84 -38.17
N ASP A 486 32.06 -40.86 -37.17
CA ASP A 486 32.24 -41.90 -36.14
C ASP A 486 33.64 -42.52 -36.03
N ARG A 487 34.10 -42.60 -34.77
CA ARG A 487 35.20 -43.39 -34.17
C ARG A 487 36.56 -43.47 -34.88
N ILE A 488 37.61 -43.11 -34.14
CA ILE A 488 38.66 -44.05 -33.69
C ILE A 488 39.42 -43.40 -32.53
N GLU A 489 39.30 -44.03 -31.35
CA GLU A 489 40.26 -43.90 -30.25
C GLU A 489 41.48 -44.79 -30.55
N ARG A 490 42.66 -44.27 -30.20
CA ARG A 490 43.93 -44.98 -29.90
C ARG A 490 44.66 -45.67 -31.08
N SER A 491 45.75 -45.05 -31.52
CA SER A 491 47.07 -45.67 -31.33
C SER A 491 48.21 -44.65 -31.41
N SER A 492 49.28 -45.04 -30.74
CA SER A 492 50.53 -44.37 -30.42
C SER A 492 51.40 -43.92 -31.60
N SER A 493 52.15 -42.85 -31.31
CA SER A 493 53.56 -42.57 -31.67
C SER A 493 53.93 -42.35 -33.14
N ARG A 494 54.47 -41.15 -33.41
CA ARG A 494 55.88 -40.95 -33.82
C ARG A 494 56.19 -39.46 -34.00
N ASP A 495 57.20 -39.03 -33.23
CA ASP A 495 58.25 -38.06 -33.54
C ASP A 495 57.97 -36.89 -34.49
N SER A 496 57.98 -35.69 -33.92
CA SER A 496 58.52 -34.49 -34.54
C SER A 496 59.17 -33.65 -33.43
N PRO A 497 60.48 -33.32 -33.51
CA PRO A 497 61.14 -32.55 -32.47
C PRO A 497 60.71 -31.09 -32.61
N THR A 498 59.68 -30.68 -31.87
CA THR A 498 59.46 -29.25 -31.61
C THR A 498 60.56 -28.79 -30.66
N ASN A 499 61.49 -27.98 -31.17
CA ASN A 499 62.41 -27.19 -30.36
C ASN A 499 61.60 -26.27 -29.43
N MET A 500 61.22 -26.77 -28.26
CA MET A 500 60.73 -25.96 -27.15
C MET A 500 61.95 -25.40 -26.43
N ILE A 501 62.10 -24.07 -26.42
CA ILE A 501 63.10 -23.39 -25.61
C ILE A 501 62.45 -23.09 -24.26
N ASP A 502 63.04 -23.62 -23.18
CA ASP A 502 62.55 -23.41 -21.81
C ASP A 502 62.74 -21.94 -21.39
N ILE A 503 61.67 -21.26 -20.94
CA ILE A 503 61.71 -19.85 -20.51
C ILE A 503 62.60 -19.67 -19.27
N GLU A 504 62.70 -20.69 -18.40
CA GLU A 504 63.61 -20.68 -17.23
C GLU A 504 65.09 -20.58 -17.61
N VAL A 505 65.45 -21.05 -18.81
CA VAL A 505 66.82 -20.99 -19.37
C VAL A 505 67.14 -19.59 -19.93
N LEU A 506 66.12 -18.78 -20.24
CA LEU A 506 66.27 -17.44 -20.81
C LEU A 506 66.27 -16.31 -19.77
N SER A 507 65.70 -16.52 -18.58
CA SER A 507 65.73 -15.51 -17.52
C SER A 507 67.13 -15.41 -16.91
N ASP A 508 67.76 -14.24 -16.90
CA ASP A 508 69.05 -14.02 -16.23
C ASP A 508 69.23 -12.52 -15.97
N ASP A 509 69.15 -12.09 -14.70
CA ASP A 509 69.25 -10.68 -14.31
C ASP A 509 70.63 -10.07 -14.66
N GLY A 510 71.70 -10.87 -14.54
CA GLY A 510 73.06 -10.47 -14.87
C GLY A 510 73.55 -9.17 -14.20
N ALA A 511 74.65 -8.58 -14.67
CA ALA A 511 75.18 -7.31 -14.15
C ALA A 511 75.04 -6.19 -15.20
N LEU A 512 74.44 -5.07 -14.84
CA LEU A 512 74.20 -3.98 -15.79
C LEU A 512 75.46 -3.16 -16.08
N VAL A 513 75.61 -2.72 -17.33
CA VAL A 513 76.70 -1.83 -17.75
C VAL A 513 76.41 -0.40 -17.28
N PRO A 514 77.28 0.23 -16.46
CA PRO A 514 76.93 1.46 -15.74
C PRO A 514 76.60 2.66 -16.65
N GLU A 515 77.23 2.75 -17.82
CA GLU A 515 77.11 3.84 -18.78
C GLU A 515 76.10 3.58 -19.93
N SER A 516 75.50 2.38 -20.01
CA SER A 516 74.51 2.05 -21.06
C SER A 516 73.08 2.44 -20.67
N ASN A 517 72.27 2.81 -21.66
CA ASN A 517 70.84 3.10 -21.45
C ASN A 517 70.05 1.79 -21.40
N TYR A 518 69.26 1.61 -20.34
CA TYR A 518 68.32 0.51 -20.20
C TYR A 518 66.89 1.03 -20.09
N THR A 519 65.96 0.39 -20.77
CA THR A 519 64.51 0.51 -20.54
C THR A 519 63.95 -0.87 -20.22
N LEU A 520 62.70 -0.95 -19.78
CA LEU A 520 62.04 -2.23 -19.49
C LEU A 520 60.55 -2.17 -19.78
N PHE A 521 59.94 -3.34 -19.92
CA PHE A 521 58.50 -3.51 -19.86
C PHE A 521 58.15 -4.76 -19.04
N VAL A 522 56.92 -4.78 -18.53
CA VAL A 522 56.37 -5.91 -17.78
C VAL A 522 55.37 -6.65 -18.66
N ARG A 523 55.51 -7.97 -18.73
CA ARG A 523 54.59 -8.88 -19.39
C ARG A 523 53.79 -9.66 -18.35
N LEU A 524 52.47 -9.61 -18.44
CA LEU A 524 51.53 -10.29 -17.54
C LEU A 524 50.89 -11.46 -18.26
N PHE A 525 50.71 -12.58 -17.56
CA PHE A 525 50.04 -13.77 -18.09
C PHE A 525 48.70 -13.99 -17.39
N SER A 526 47.62 -14.09 -18.17
CA SER A 526 46.27 -14.38 -17.68
C SER A 526 45.78 -15.71 -18.28
N PRO A 527 45.21 -16.63 -17.47
CA PRO A 527 44.60 -17.84 -18.00
C PRO A 527 43.27 -17.50 -18.71
N ASN A 528 43.06 -18.01 -19.92
CA ASN A 528 41.76 -17.95 -20.59
C ASN A 528 40.93 -19.20 -20.26
N THR A 529 39.60 -19.10 -20.39
CA THR A 529 38.60 -20.15 -20.13
C THR A 529 38.78 -21.47 -20.89
N ARG A 530 39.56 -21.48 -21.99
CA ARG A 530 39.90 -22.70 -22.76
C ARG A 530 41.28 -23.30 -22.39
N GLY A 531 41.96 -22.78 -21.37
CA GLY A 531 43.30 -23.22 -20.97
C GLY A 531 44.46 -22.65 -21.82
N GLN A 532 44.17 -21.78 -22.78
CA GLN A 532 45.19 -20.99 -23.50
C GLN A 532 45.62 -19.76 -22.68
N VAL A 533 46.85 -19.31 -22.87
CA VAL A 533 47.48 -18.26 -22.06
C VAL A 533 47.63 -17.01 -22.91
N GLU A 534 46.97 -15.94 -22.51
CA GLU A 534 47.05 -14.64 -23.17
C GLU A 534 47.99 -13.73 -22.36
N SER A 535 48.80 -12.92 -23.05
CA SER A 535 49.78 -12.03 -22.39
C SER A 535 49.56 -10.56 -22.72
N VAL A 536 49.60 -9.71 -21.69
CA VAL A 536 49.55 -8.24 -21.82
C VAL A 536 50.92 -7.66 -21.57
N PHE A 537 51.23 -6.58 -22.27
CA PHE A 537 52.51 -5.89 -22.17
C PHE A 537 52.27 -4.47 -21.67
N SER A 538 53.01 -4.05 -20.65
CA SER A 538 53.05 -2.65 -20.23
C SER A 538 53.73 -1.78 -21.30
N PRO A 539 53.53 -0.46 -21.29
CA PRO A 539 54.42 0.48 -21.98
C PRO A 539 55.87 0.33 -21.50
N TYR A 540 56.82 0.84 -22.29
CA TYR A 540 58.22 0.92 -21.89
C TYR A 540 58.43 1.95 -20.77
N ALA A 541 59.33 1.65 -19.85
CA ALA A 541 59.84 2.61 -18.87
C ALA A 541 60.65 3.72 -19.55
N THR A 542 60.78 4.87 -18.89
CA THR A 542 61.71 5.90 -19.34
C THR A 542 63.16 5.35 -19.26
N PRO A 543 63.97 5.43 -20.34
CA PRO A 543 65.32 4.91 -20.35
C PRO A 543 66.19 5.52 -19.24
N MET A 544 67.02 4.70 -18.60
CA MET A 544 67.86 5.11 -17.48
C MET A 544 69.22 4.42 -17.52
N THR A 545 70.29 5.18 -17.29
CA THR A 545 71.63 4.62 -17.02
C THR A 545 71.76 4.21 -15.56
N PRO A 546 72.36 3.05 -15.24
CA PRO A 546 72.57 2.62 -13.85
C PRO A 546 73.43 3.61 -13.05
N LYS A 547 74.44 4.24 -13.67
CA LYS A 547 75.29 5.26 -13.04
C LYS A 547 74.84 6.68 -13.41
N PRO A 548 74.76 7.61 -12.44
CA PRO A 548 74.43 8.99 -12.72
C PRO A 548 75.56 9.69 -13.49
N ILE A 549 75.22 10.35 -14.60
CA ILE A 549 76.13 11.18 -15.38
C ILE A 549 76.14 12.59 -14.75
N PRO A 550 77.31 13.20 -14.46
CA PRO A 550 77.37 14.54 -13.91
C PRO A 550 76.91 15.57 -14.96
N SER A 551 75.84 16.31 -14.66
CA SER A 551 75.31 17.36 -15.53
C SER A 551 76.15 18.64 -15.47
N PRO A 552 76.50 19.28 -16.60
CA PRO A 552 76.88 20.69 -16.62
C PRO A 552 75.61 21.56 -16.54
N TYR A 553 75.56 22.45 -15.55
CA TYR A 553 74.59 23.54 -15.43
C TYR A 553 74.79 24.58 -16.56
N GLN A 554 73.70 25.02 -17.20
CA GLN A 554 73.57 26.38 -17.80
C GLN A 554 72.08 26.69 -17.98
N SER A 555 71.53 27.52 -17.07
CA SER A 555 71.24 28.96 -17.25
C SER A 555 69.83 29.21 -17.76
N ALA A 556 68.95 29.58 -16.81
CA ALA A 556 67.59 30.05 -17.05
C ALA A 556 67.60 31.31 -17.93
N ASP A 557 66.94 31.23 -19.08
CA ASP A 557 66.80 32.34 -20.01
C ASP A 557 65.65 33.26 -19.54
N ARG A 558 65.99 34.52 -19.22
CA ARG A 558 65.10 35.54 -18.64
C ARG A 558 64.11 36.16 -19.66
N SER A 559 63.84 35.51 -20.78
CA SER A 559 63.05 36.06 -21.90
C SER A 559 61.60 35.55 -22.00
N VAL A 560 61.22 34.51 -21.24
CA VAL A 560 59.86 33.91 -21.31
C VAL A 560 58.84 34.61 -20.39
N VAL A 561 59.27 35.17 -19.26
CA VAL A 561 58.38 35.82 -18.27
C VAL A 561 57.81 37.14 -18.80
N LEU A 562 58.53 37.85 -19.69
CA LEU A 562 58.06 39.11 -20.27
C LEU A 562 56.96 38.90 -21.34
N MET A 563 57.01 37.78 -22.07
CA MET A 563 56.01 37.42 -23.10
C MET A 563 54.65 37.05 -22.51
N VAL A 564 54.64 36.34 -21.37
CA VAL A 564 53.39 35.95 -20.69
C VAL A 564 52.72 37.18 -20.02
N ALA A 565 53.50 38.11 -19.47
CA ALA A 565 52.98 39.34 -18.86
C ALA A 565 52.33 40.29 -19.90
N LEU A 566 52.90 40.40 -21.10
CA LEU A 566 52.34 41.17 -22.22
C LEU A 566 51.04 40.54 -22.78
N GLY A 567 50.95 39.21 -22.80
CA GLY A 567 49.74 38.49 -23.23
C GLY A 567 48.52 38.71 -22.31
N VAL A 568 48.74 38.76 -20.99
CA VAL A 568 47.67 39.00 -20.00
C VAL A 568 47.16 40.44 -20.06
N LEU A 569 48.04 41.41 -20.31
CA LEU A 569 47.67 42.83 -20.49
C LEU A 569 46.83 43.08 -21.74
N CYS A 570 47.15 42.41 -22.86
CA CYS A 570 46.36 42.48 -24.09
C CYS A 570 44.99 41.81 -23.95
N GLY A 571 44.90 40.70 -23.21
CA GLY A 571 43.63 40.03 -22.91
C GLY A 571 42.67 40.87 -22.05
N LEU A 572 43.20 41.57 -21.04
CA LEU A 572 42.42 42.48 -20.20
C LEU A 572 41.91 43.70 -20.97
N ALA A 573 42.71 44.25 -21.90
CA ALA A 573 42.28 45.35 -22.77
C ALA A 573 41.14 44.93 -23.73
N PHE A 574 41.14 43.68 -24.20
CA PHE A 574 40.08 43.14 -25.06
C PHE A 574 38.74 42.96 -24.31
N VAL A 575 38.77 42.49 -23.06
CA VAL A 575 37.58 42.39 -22.20
C VAL A 575 37.00 43.79 -21.89
N LEU A 576 37.87 44.77 -21.65
CA LEU A 576 37.46 46.15 -21.42
C LEU A 576 36.81 46.78 -22.67
N LEU A 577 37.31 46.46 -23.86
CA LEU A 577 36.69 46.85 -25.14
C LEU A 577 35.31 46.19 -25.36
N LEU A 578 35.12 44.93 -24.95
CA LEU A 578 33.82 44.24 -25.01
C LEU A 578 32.79 44.85 -24.06
N ILE A 579 33.21 45.28 -22.86
CA ILE A 579 32.35 45.98 -21.90
C ILE A 579 31.96 47.35 -22.44
N VAL A 580 32.90 48.11 -23.00
CA VAL A 580 32.63 49.42 -23.62
C VAL A 580 31.73 49.28 -24.85
N SER A 581 31.92 48.24 -25.67
CA SER A 581 31.05 47.92 -26.81
C SER A 581 29.63 47.55 -26.36
N SER A 582 29.47 46.72 -25.32
CA SER A 582 28.17 46.38 -24.73
C SER A 582 27.46 47.61 -24.15
N LEU A 583 28.18 48.51 -23.49
CA LEU A 583 27.65 49.78 -23.01
C LEU A 583 27.24 50.73 -24.16
N PHE A 584 27.96 50.69 -25.27
CA PHE A 584 27.61 51.44 -26.49
C PHE A 584 26.35 50.88 -27.16
N PHE A 585 26.19 49.55 -27.20
CA PHE A 585 24.98 48.89 -27.69
C PHE A 585 23.77 49.15 -26.78
N LEU A 586 23.94 49.12 -25.46
CA LEU A 586 22.89 49.51 -24.49
C LEU A 586 22.48 50.97 -24.64
N ARG A 587 23.43 51.87 -24.91
CA ARG A 587 23.15 53.29 -25.19
C ARG A 587 22.44 53.49 -26.54
N ARG A 588 22.75 52.67 -27.54
CA ARG A 588 22.07 52.69 -28.86
C ARG A 588 20.66 52.09 -28.77
N TYR A 589 20.48 51.04 -27.98
CA TYR A 589 19.17 50.43 -27.66
C TYR A 589 18.29 51.40 -26.87
N SER A 590 18.82 52.08 -25.84
CA SER A 590 18.05 53.09 -25.09
C SER A 590 17.65 54.28 -25.96
N LYS A 591 18.48 54.64 -26.95
CA LYS A 591 18.19 55.72 -27.91
C LYS A 591 17.10 55.32 -28.93
N HIS A 592 17.02 54.03 -29.29
CA HIS A 592 15.94 53.49 -30.13
C HIS A 592 14.61 53.40 -29.39
N VAL A 593 14.62 52.99 -28.12
CA VAL A 593 13.42 52.92 -27.26
C VAL A 593 12.90 54.32 -26.92
N ALA A 594 13.78 55.31 -26.74
CA ALA A 594 13.38 56.71 -26.52
C ALA A 594 12.66 57.33 -27.74
N GLN A 595 12.91 56.83 -28.96
CA GLN A 595 12.22 57.28 -30.17
C GLN A 595 10.86 56.60 -30.39
N SER A 596 10.59 55.45 -29.77
CA SER A 596 9.30 54.74 -29.92
C SER A 596 8.24 55.15 -28.89
N GLU A 597 8.62 55.66 -27.72
CA GLU A 597 7.66 55.98 -26.63
C GLU A 597 7.61 57.46 -26.19
N GLY A 598 8.30 58.38 -26.89
CA GLY A 598 8.04 59.82 -26.74
C GLY A 598 8.29 60.44 -25.35
N VAL A 599 9.15 59.85 -24.53
CA VAL A 599 9.55 60.40 -23.21
C VAL A 599 11.07 60.36 -23.07
N GLU A 600 11.70 61.52 -22.85
CA GLU A 600 13.12 61.60 -22.49
C GLU A 600 13.34 61.04 -21.07
N MET A 601 14.02 59.91 -20.95
CA MET A 601 14.45 59.38 -19.66
C MET A 601 15.97 59.57 -19.46
N SER A 602 16.33 60.25 -18.37
CA SER A 602 17.72 60.35 -17.92
C SER A 602 18.21 59.01 -17.32
N LEU A 603 19.52 58.78 -17.31
CA LEU A 603 20.15 57.56 -16.79
C LEU A 603 19.84 57.30 -15.29
N SER A 604 19.53 58.36 -14.53
CA SER A 604 19.14 58.23 -13.11
C SER A 604 17.69 57.72 -12.93
N SER A 605 16.82 57.99 -13.89
CA SER A 605 15.41 57.57 -13.90
C SER A 605 15.28 56.06 -14.13
N SER A 606 16.13 55.48 -15.00
CA SER A 606 16.15 54.04 -15.26
C SER A 606 16.60 53.22 -14.05
N CYS A 607 17.57 53.73 -13.26
CA CYS A 607 17.97 53.08 -12.01
C CYS A 607 16.89 53.19 -10.93
N ARG A 608 16.17 54.32 -10.87
CA ARG A 608 15.09 54.54 -9.89
C ARG A 608 13.84 53.70 -10.20
N HIS A 609 13.55 53.45 -11.48
CA HIS A 609 12.45 52.59 -11.92
C HIS A 609 12.74 51.09 -11.70
N LEU A 610 14.02 50.71 -11.68
CA LEU A 610 14.47 49.37 -11.30
C LEU A 610 14.43 49.16 -9.78
N TRP A 611 14.73 50.19 -8.99
CA TRP A 611 14.69 50.12 -7.53
C TRP A 611 13.28 50.27 -6.94
N SER A 612 12.35 50.99 -7.58
CA SER A 612 10.97 51.08 -7.10
C SER A 612 10.21 49.76 -7.19
N ARG A 613 10.61 48.86 -8.12
CA ARG A 613 10.08 47.50 -8.23
C ARG A 613 10.49 46.57 -7.08
N PHE A 614 11.46 46.95 -6.25
CA PHE A 614 11.96 46.12 -5.16
C PHE A 614 11.36 46.44 -3.78
N ARG A 615 10.62 47.54 -3.62
CA ARG A 615 10.20 48.02 -2.29
C ARG A 615 8.70 47.93 -1.98
N ASP A 616 7.82 47.98 -2.97
CA ASP A 616 6.37 47.83 -2.75
C ASP A 616 5.87 46.46 -3.25
N GLY A 617 5.67 45.54 -2.30
CA GLY A 617 5.22 44.17 -2.49
C GLY A 617 3.76 44.02 -2.90
N ARG A 618 3.37 44.57 -4.06
CA ARG A 618 2.14 44.18 -4.77
C ARG A 618 2.50 43.76 -6.20
N HIS A 619 2.86 42.50 -6.36
CA HIS A 619 2.69 41.84 -7.65
C HIS A 619 1.24 41.36 -7.72
N LEU A 620 0.39 42.13 -8.39
CA LEU A 620 -0.77 41.55 -9.09
C LEU A 620 -0.20 40.63 -10.17
N LEU A 621 -0.07 39.35 -9.84
CA LEU A 621 0.11 38.30 -10.83
C LEU A 621 -1.29 37.96 -11.35
N VAL A 622 -1.36 37.67 -12.64
CA VAL A 622 -2.55 37.28 -13.43
C VAL A 622 -3.28 38.47 -14.07
N SER A 623 -3.22 38.53 -15.41
CA SER A 623 -4.31 39.10 -16.20
C SER A 623 -5.58 38.35 -15.80
N PRO A 624 -6.67 39.01 -15.36
CA PRO A 624 -7.80 38.31 -14.74
C PRO A 624 -8.22 37.13 -15.62
N PRO A 625 -8.50 35.95 -15.03
CA PRO A 625 -9.11 34.88 -15.78
C PRO A 625 -10.38 35.43 -16.43
N SER A 626 -10.71 34.97 -17.64
CA SER A 626 -11.97 35.31 -18.30
C SER A 626 -13.21 34.97 -17.46
N THR A 627 -13.02 34.20 -16.39
CA THR A 627 -13.99 33.74 -15.39
C THR A 627 -13.43 33.98 -13.99
N SER A 628 -13.56 35.20 -13.47
CA SER A 628 -13.27 35.51 -12.06
C SER A 628 -14.52 35.24 -11.22
N ALA A 629 -14.46 34.25 -10.31
CA ALA A 629 -15.49 34.09 -9.28
C ALA A 629 -15.27 35.12 -8.17
N ALA A 630 -16.36 35.70 -7.67
CA ALA A 630 -16.31 36.63 -6.56
C ALA A 630 -15.87 35.92 -5.25
N PRO A 631 -15.11 36.58 -4.37
CA PRO A 631 -14.78 36.03 -3.06
C PRO A 631 -16.04 35.74 -2.23
N ILE A 632 -16.02 34.62 -1.49
CA ILE A 632 -17.07 34.20 -0.56
C ILE A 632 -16.73 34.74 0.82
N ALA A 633 -17.62 35.54 1.42
CA ALA A 633 -17.41 36.06 2.78
C ALA A 633 -17.50 34.93 3.81
N LYS A 634 -16.76 35.07 4.93
CA LYS A 634 -16.67 34.04 5.98
C LYS A 634 -18.03 33.51 6.44
N GLN A 635 -19.00 34.39 6.65
CA GLN A 635 -20.35 34.04 7.10
C GLN A 635 -21.17 33.27 6.06
N ASP A 636 -20.84 33.39 4.78
CA ASP A 636 -21.60 32.80 3.66
C ASP A 636 -21.01 31.44 3.22
N ILE A 637 -19.87 31.01 3.77
CA ILE A 637 -19.19 29.77 3.36
C ILE A 637 -20.07 28.53 3.55
N LEU A 638 -20.83 28.44 4.65
CA LEU A 638 -21.77 27.33 4.88
C LEU A 638 -22.87 27.30 3.81
N GLN A 639 -23.49 28.46 3.56
CA GLN A 639 -24.54 28.60 2.56
C GLN A 639 -24.01 28.27 1.16
N ALA A 640 -22.84 28.79 0.80
CA ALA A 640 -22.15 28.54 -0.45
C ALA A 640 -21.84 27.04 -0.65
N PHE A 641 -21.49 26.33 0.42
CA PHE A 641 -21.27 24.89 0.41
C PHE A 641 -22.57 24.11 0.17
N MET A 642 -23.64 24.45 0.91
CA MET A 642 -24.95 23.80 0.77
C MET A 642 -25.55 24.02 -0.63
N GLU A 643 -25.47 25.24 -1.17
CA GLU A 643 -25.96 25.58 -2.52
C GLU A 643 -25.28 24.76 -3.61
N ARG A 644 -23.96 24.56 -3.51
CA ARG A 644 -23.18 23.77 -4.49
C ARG A 644 -23.43 22.27 -4.40
N HIS A 645 -23.83 21.77 -3.23
CA HIS A 645 -24.18 20.36 -2.99
C HIS A 645 -25.57 19.98 -3.55
N GLN A 646 -26.41 20.98 -3.87
CA GLN A 646 -27.73 20.75 -4.45
C GLN A 646 -27.64 20.02 -5.80
N ASN A 647 -28.71 19.29 -6.15
CA ASN A 647 -28.85 18.59 -7.42
C ASN A 647 -27.68 17.61 -7.71
N ALA A 648 -27.27 16.84 -6.71
CA ALA A 648 -26.18 15.88 -6.79
C ALA A 648 -24.84 16.53 -7.20
N ASP A 649 -24.39 17.52 -6.42
CA ASP A 649 -23.10 18.22 -6.59
C ASP A 649 -22.93 19.00 -7.90
N TYR A 650 -24.02 19.34 -8.60
CA TYR A 650 -23.94 20.03 -9.90
C TYR A 650 -23.16 21.35 -9.82
N GLY A 651 -23.35 22.13 -8.75
CA GLY A 651 -22.64 23.39 -8.56
C GLY A 651 -21.13 23.20 -8.41
N PHE A 652 -20.71 22.18 -7.66
CA PHE A 652 -19.28 21.82 -7.55
C PHE A 652 -18.71 21.31 -8.86
N GLN A 653 -19.45 20.45 -9.58
CA GLN A 653 -19.02 19.93 -10.87
C GLN A 653 -18.79 21.06 -11.86
N HIS A 654 -19.73 22.00 -11.95
CA HIS A 654 -19.62 23.16 -12.83
C HIS A 654 -18.40 24.03 -12.49
N GLU A 655 -18.21 24.39 -11.22
CA GLU A 655 -17.06 25.22 -10.79
C GLU A 655 -15.72 24.50 -11.03
N TYR A 656 -15.65 23.21 -10.77
CA TYR A 656 -14.44 22.40 -10.99
C TYR A 656 -14.07 22.30 -12.48
N GLU A 657 -15.05 22.17 -13.38
CA GLU A 657 -14.85 22.15 -14.83
C GLU A 657 -14.34 23.48 -15.41
N LEU A 658 -14.53 24.60 -14.68
CA LEU A 658 -13.96 25.90 -15.07
C LEU A 658 -12.44 25.98 -14.84
N LEU A 659 -11.85 25.06 -14.06
CA LEU A 659 -10.42 25.08 -13.79
C LEU A 659 -9.61 24.72 -15.03
N PRO A 660 -8.66 25.56 -15.47
CA PRO A 660 -7.86 25.29 -16.66
C PRO A 660 -6.96 24.06 -16.46
N GLU A 661 -6.87 23.23 -17.50
CA GLU A 661 -5.95 22.08 -17.55
C GLU A 661 -4.54 22.48 -18.02
N ARG A 662 -4.44 23.55 -18.80
CA ARG A 662 -3.19 24.05 -19.39
C ARG A 662 -3.18 25.57 -19.40
N PHE A 663 -1.97 26.12 -19.33
CA PHE A 663 -1.72 27.55 -19.43
C PHE A 663 -0.76 27.79 -20.59
N ALA A 664 -1.12 28.73 -21.48
CA ALA A 664 -0.35 28.99 -22.70
C ALA A 664 1.08 29.50 -22.45
N ASP A 665 1.31 30.14 -21.29
CA ASP A 665 2.58 30.67 -20.85
C ASP A 665 3.40 29.69 -20.00
N ARG A 666 2.90 28.47 -19.77
CA ARG A 666 3.60 27.40 -19.04
C ARG A 666 4.15 26.35 -20.01
N THR A 667 5.40 25.95 -19.79
CA THR A 667 6.10 24.98 -20.63
C THR A 667 6.59 23.79 -19.79
N THR A 668 6.74 22.62 -20.41
CA THR A 668 7.16 21.36 -19.75
C THR A 668 8.38 20.75 -20.43
N ARG A 669 9.23 21.57 -21.07
CA ARG A 669 10.32 21.11 -21.94
C ARG A 669 11.31 20.21 -21.21
N ALA A 670 11.64 20.52 -19.95
CA ALA A 670 12.54 19.69 -19.15
C ALA A 670 11.93 18.32 -18.83
N SER A 671 10.63 18.26 -18.53
CA SER A 671 9.92 16.99 -18.30
C SER A 671 9.79 16.13 -19.55
N ASP A 672 9.75 16.77 -20.73
CA ASP A 672 9.52 16.14 -22.03
C ASP A 672 10.78 15.62 -22.72
N THR A 673 11.98 15.86 -22.17
CA THR A 673 13.21 15.33 -22.78
C THR A 673 13.27 13.80 -22.63
N ARG A 674 13.91 13.14 -23.60
CA ARG A 674 13.96 11.67 -23.68
C ARG A 674 14.60 11.05 -22.44
N GLU A 675 15.58 11.73 -21.87
CA GLU A 675 16.37 11.32 -20.70
C GLU A 675 15.58 11.50 -19.40
N ASN A 676 14.66 12.46 -19.35
CA ASN A 676 13.87 12.78 -18.16
C ASN A 676 12.50 12.09 -18.12
N MET A 677 12.01 11.60 -19.26
CA MET A 677 10.74 10.85 -19.33
C MET A 677 10.67 9.68 -18.32
N PRO A 678 11.72 8.84 -18.16
CA PRO A 678 11.73 7.76 -17.15
C PRO A 678 11.71 8.25 -15.70
N LYS A 679 12.05 9.52 -15.45
CA LYS A 679 12.01 10.12 -14.11
C LYS A 679 10.61 10.60 -13.72
N ASN A 680 9.63 10.53 -14.63
CA ASN A 680 8.23 10.87 -14.37
C ASN A 680 7.42 9.60 -14.08
N ARG A 681 6.77 9.52 -12.91
CA ARG A 681 5.91 8.38 -12.55
C ARG A 681 4.69 8.27 -13.47
N TYR A 682 4.17 9.41 -13.90
CA TYR A 682 3.01 9.53 -14.77
C TYR A 682 3.34 10.44 -15.96
N PRO A 683 3.17 9.99 -17.22
CA PRO A 683 3.53 10.78 -18.40
C PRO A 683 2.77 12.11 -18.55
N ASP A 684 1.55 12.16 -18.01
CA ASP A 684 0.65 13.32 -18.02
C ASP A 684 0.92 14.31 -16.87
N ILE A 685 1.69 13.92 -15.85
CA ILE A 685 2.03 14.77 -14.70
C ILE A 685 3.44 15.30 -14.87
N LYS A 686 3.55 16.58 -15.27
CA LYS A 686 4.80 17.21 -15.69
C LYS A 686 5.09 18.43 -14.83
N ALA A 687 6.37 18.69 -14.60
CA ALA A 687 6.80 19.88 -13.89
C ALA A 687 6.91 21.06 -14.86
N TYR A 688 6.25 22.19 -14.54
CA TYR A 688 6.42 23.40 -15.33
C TYR A 688 7.84 23.97 -15.21
N ASP A 689 8.46 24.31 -16.32
CA ASP A 689 9.85 24.79 -16.40
C ASP A 689 10.10 26.05 -15.54
N GLN A 690 9.07 26.90 -15.41
CA GLN A 690 9.12 28.19 -14.73
C GLN A 690 9.22 28.05 -13.21
N THR A 691 8.69 26.97 -12.64
CA THR A 691 8.54 26.76 -11.20
C THR A 691 9.15 25.44 -10.72
N ARG A 692 9.70 24.61 -11.62
CA ARG A 692 10.30 23.32 -11.25
C ARG A 692 11.47 23.51 -10.31
N VAL A 693 11.67 22.54 -9.43
CA VAL A 693 12.91 22.44 -8.66
C VAL A 693 14.04 22.04 -9.61
N LYS A 694 15.19 22.71 -9.49
CA LYS A 694 16.39 22.43 -10.29
C LYS A 694 17.48 21.95 -9.35
N LEU A 695 18.01 20.76 -9.62
CA LEU A 695 19.11 20.18 -8.86
C LEU A 695 20.45 20.62 -9.43
N ASN A 696 21.50 20.59 -8.61
CA ASN A 696 22.86 20.80 -9.10
C ASN A 696 23.27 19.69 -10.07
N THR A 697 24.01 20.03 -11.12
CA THR A 697 24.48 19.05 -12.11
C THR A 697 25.62 18.20 -11.55
N ILE A 698 25.51 16.88 -11.64
CA ILE A 698 26.55 15.91 -11.27
C ILE A 698 27.49 15.73 -12.46
N ASN A 699 28.80 15.93 -12.27
CA ASN A 699 29.84 15.72 -13.29
C ASN A 699 29.59 16.47 -14.63
N GLY A 700 28.84 17.57 -14.60
CA GLY A 700 28.46 18.33 -15.79
C GLY A 700 27.36 17.70 -16.64
N ASP A 701 26.71 16.61 -16.19
CA ASP A 701 25.54 16.04 -16.86
C ASP A 701 24.32 16.95 -16.67
N ALA A 702 23.88 17.59 -17.75
CA ALA A 702 22.70 18.46 -17.75
C ALA A 702 21.40 17.71 -17.41
N HIS A 703 21.31 16.39 -17.61
CA HIS A 703 20.11 15.60 -17.32
C HIS A 703 19.97 15.24 -15.83
N SER A 704 21.05 15.41 -15.06
CA SER A 704 21.03 15.25 -13.61
C SER A 704 20.37 16.42 -12.87
N GLU A 705 20.02 17.52 -13.54
CA GLU A 705 19.35 18.68 -12.92
C GLU A 705 17.85 18.46 -12.66
N TYR A 706 17.24 17.46 -13.29
CA TYR A 706 15.79 17.30 -13.34
C TYR A 706 15.25 16.40 -12.25
N ILE A 707 14.20 16.88 -11.58
CA ILE A 707 13.28 16.11 -10.75
C ILE A 707 11.85 16.60 -10.99
N ASN A 708 10.87 15.69 -10.93
CA ASN A 708 9.46 16.05 -11.06
C ASN A 708 8.91 16.65 -9.75
N ALA A 709 9.20 17.93 -9.56
CA ALA A 709 8.72 18.72 -8.44
C ALA A 709 8.63 20.20 -8.82
N ASN A 710 7.72 20.95 -8.20
CA ASN A 710 7.57 22.40 -8.37
C ASN A 710 7.56 23.11 -7.02
N ILE A 711 8.15 24.30 -6.98
CA ILE A 711 7.98 25.22 -5.87
C ILE A 711 6.59 25.84 -5.98
N VAL A 712 5.81 25.76 -4.91
CA VAL A 712 4.45 26.28 -4.82
C VAL A 712 4.37 27.27 -3.66
N MET A 713 3.75 28.43 -3.92
CA MET A 713 3.60 29.50 -2.95
C MET A 713 2.58 29.14 -1.87
N GLY A 714 2.87 29.53 -0.63
CA GLY A 714 1.90 29.54 0.46
C GLY A 714 1.07 30.83 0.43
N TYR A 715 0.14 30.97 1.36
CA TYR A 715 -0.57 32.23 1.53
C TYR A 715 0.38 33.32 2.03
N LYS A 716 0.51 34.42 1.29
CA LYS A 716 1.47 35.53 1.49
C LYS A 716 2.95 35.15 1.65
N GLU A 717 3.29 33.87 1.47
CA GLU A 717 4.63 33.34 1.70
C GLU A 717 5.24 32.78 0.41
N ARG A 718 6.37 33.35 0.01
CA ARG A 718 7.10 32.92 -1.18
C ARG A 718 7.87 31.65 -0.88
N LYS A 719 7.63 30.59 -1.67
CA LYS A 719 8.32 29.29 -1.59
C LYS A 719 8.07 28.49 -0.31
N LYS A 720 6.86 28.53 0.24
CA LYS A 720 6.48 27.68 1.40
C LYS A 720 6.56 26.18 1.09
N PHE A 721 6.18 25.76 -0.13
CA PHE A 721 6.03 24.35 -0.47
C PHE A 721 6.90 23.89 -1.64
N VAL A 722 7.35 22.64 -1.57
CA VAL A 722 7.83 21.85 -2.73
C VAL A 722 6.84 20.72 -2.97
N CYS A 723 6.04 20.82 -4.03
CA CYS A 723 5.10 19.77 -4.43
C CYS A 723 5.79 18.80 -5.38
N ALA A 724 6.02 17.56 -4.93
CA ALA A 724 6.79 16.54 -5.65
C ALA A 724 5.97 15.27 -5.90
N GLN A 725 6.33 14.52 -6.94
CA GLN A 725 5.85 13.14 -7.08
C GLN A 725 6.44 12.25 -5.97
N GLY A 726 5.75 11.16 -5.63
CA GLY A 726 6.32 10.13 -4.75
C GLY A 726 7.50 9.44 -5.46
N PRO A 727 8.69 9.35 -4.82
CA PRO A 727 9.89 8.84 -5.46
C PRO A 727 9.67 7.42 -5.98
N MET A 728 10.32 7.11 -7.11
CA MET A 728 10.44 5.77 -7.67
C MET A 728 11.79 5.18 -7.28
N GLU A 729 11.97 3.88 -7.44
CA GLU A 729 13.26 3.21 -7.20
C GLU A 729 14.41 3.91 -7.95
N GLY A 730 14.20 4.26 -9.23
CA GLY A 730 15.18 5.00 -10.04
C GLY A 730 15.33 6.49 -9.74
N THR A 731 14.51 7.08 -8.85
CA THR A 731 14.54 8.54 -8.54
C THR A 731 14.66 8.85 -7.05
N VAL A 732 14.86 7.83 -6.19
CA VAL A 732 14.96 8.03 -4.73
C VAL A 732 16.19 8.84 -4.34
N TYR A 733 17.29 8.66 -5.07
CA TYR A 733 18.49 9.47 -4.91
C TYR A 733 18.26 10.95 -5.25
N ASP A 734 17.65 11.22 -6.41
CA ASP A 734 17.27 12.58 -6.82
C ASP A 734 16.33 13.25 -5.80
N PHE A 735 15.41 12.48 -5.20
CA PHE A 735 14.49 12.97 -4.18
C PHE A 735 15.20 13.41 -2.90
N TRP A 736 16.14 12.60 -2.39
CA TRP A 736 16.92 12.97 -1.22
C TRP A 736 17.90 14.11 -1.50
N ARG A 737 18.47 14.15 -2.71
CA ARG A 737 19.30 15.27 -3.17
C ARG A 737 18.50 16.57 -3.25
N MET A 738 17.27 16.51 -3.75
CA MET A 738 16.34 17.64 -3.70
C MET A 738 16.07 18.10 -2.26
N ALA A 739 15.73 17.18 -1.36
CA ALA A 739 15.49 17.52 0.04
C ALA A 739 16.72 18.18 0.68
N TRP A 740 17.92 17.67 0.40
CA TRP A 740 19.17 18.21 0.89
C TRP A 740 19.49 19.62 0.35
N GLU A 741 19.44 19.80 -0.97
CA GLU A 741 19.78 21.06 -1.65
C GLU A 741 18.78 22.18 -1.33
N GLN A 742 17.50 21.83 -1.18
CA GLN A 742 16.46 22.79 -0.80
C GLN A 742 16.40 23.04 0.72
N ARG A 743 17.27 22.39 1.51
CA ARG A 743 17.29 22.45 2.99
C ARG A 743 15.93 22.09 3.61
N VAL A 744 15.32 21.02 3.11
CA VAL A 744 14.05 20.50 3.63
C VAL A 744 14.30 19.83 4.97
N GLU A 745 13.66 20.35 6.02
CA GLU A 745 13.58 19.68 7.32
C GLU A 745 12.27 18.91 7.51
N ILE A 746 11.20 19.25 6.78
CA ILE A 746 9.87 18.64 6.91
C ILE A 746 9.43 18.01 5.59
N ILE A 747 9.17 16.70 5.61
CA ILE A 747 8.58 15.96 4.50
C ILE A 747 7.16 15.53 4.88
N VAL A 748 6.17 15.88 4.08
CA VAL A 748 4.78 15.47 4.23
C VAL A 748 4.46 14.42 3.15
N MET A 749 4.24 13.19 3.60
CA MET A 749 3.83 12.06 2.78
C MET A 749 2.33 11.80 2.95
N LEU A 750 1.55 12.01 1.89
CA LEU A 750 0.09 11.88 1.90
C LEU A 750 -0.39 10.58 1.24
N THR A 751 0.44 9.55 1.18
CA THR A 751 0.09 8.28 0.53
C THR A 751 0.76 7.12 1.22
N ASN A 752 0.07 5.98 1.30
CA ASN A 752 0.74 4.74 1.68
C ASN A 752 1.67 4.29 0.54
N VAL A 753 2.65 3.44 0.85
CA VAL A 753 3.60 2.87 -0.15
C VAL A 753 2.85 2.09 -1.22
N GLU A 754 1.83 1.33 -0.80
CA GLU A 754 0.97 0.52 -1.65
C GLU A 754 -0.50 0.74 -1.29
N GLU A 755 -1.35 0.88 -2.31
CA GLU A 755 -2.79 1.04 -2.15
C GLU A 755 -3.49 0.19 -3.23
N TYR A 756 -4.45 -0.65 -2.84
CA TYR A 756 -5.17 -1.56 -3.76
C TYR A 756 -4.23 -2.44 -4.62
N ASN A 757 -3.17 -2.98 -4.01
CA ASN A 757 -2.10 -3.75 -4.66
C ASN A 757 -1.34 -2.99 -5.76
N LYS A 758 -1.29 -1.65 -5.69
CA LYS A 758 -0.54 -0.78 -6.60
C LYS A 758 0.47 0.06 -5.83
N THR A 759 1.72 0.02 -6.24
CA THR A 759 2.77 0.88 -5.68
C THR A 759 2.52 2.34 -6.00
N LYS A 760 2.33 3.15 -4.95
CA LYS A 760 2.09 4.60 -5.03
C LYS A 760 3.35 5.41 -4.81
N CYS A 761 4.24 4.92 -3.96
CA CYS A 761 5.49 5.55 -3.59
C CYS A 761 6.52 4.45 -3.31
N PHE A 762 7.77 4.64 -3.71
CA PHE A 762 8.86 3.80 -3.21
C PHE A 762 9.14 4.17 -1.75
N GLN A 763 9.45 3.19 -0.91
CA GLN A 763 9.81 3.44 0.47
C GLN A 763 11.23 4.00 0.53
N TYR A 764 11.35 5.30 0.80
CA TYR A 764 12.61 6.04 0.76
C TYR A 764 13.29 6.20 2.13
N TRP A 765 12.82 5.45 3.13
CA TRP A 765 13.35 5.41 4.51
C TRP A 765 13.53 3.95 4.97
N PRO A 766 14.49 3.65 5.85
CA PRO A 766 14.66 2.31 6.41
C PRO A 766 13.62 2.01 7.51
N ASP A 767 13.11 0.78 7.56
CA ASP A 767 12.28 0.30 8.68
C ASP A 767 13.16 -0.14 9.86
N PRO A 768 12.68 0.03 11.11
CA PRO A 768 13.35 -0.53 12.27
C PRO A 768 13.26 -2.07 12.22
N ASP A 769 14.41 -2.75 12.32
CA ASP A 769 14.45 -4.22 12.33
C ASP A 769 14.00 -4.74 13.71
N PRO A 770 12.85 -5.44 13.80
CA PRO A 770 12.27 -5.87 15.07
C PRO A 770 13.09 -6.94 15.80
N SER A 771 14.07 -7.56 15.15
CA SER A 771 14.86 -8.68 15.67
C SER A 771 16.16 -8.27 16.38
N ARG A 772 16.40 -6.96 16.54
CA ARG A 772 17.71 -6.41 16.94
C ARG A 772 17.85 -6.09 18.42
N ASN A 773 19.06 -6.32 18.92
CA ASN A 773 19.51 -5.92 20.24
C ASN A 773 20.34 -4.62 20.13
N ALA A 774 20.43 -3.86 21.23
CA ALA A 774 21.09 -2.54 21.33
C ALA A 774 22.59 -2.47 20.93
N SER A 775 23.20 -3.58 20.53
CA SER A 775 24.61 -3.71 20.16
C SER A 775 24.86 -3.78 18.64
N THR A 776 23.84 -3.64 17.80
CA THR A 776 23.97 -3.68 16.33
C THR A 776 23.58 -2.33 15.69
N PRO A 777 24.34 -1.81 14.70
CA PRO A 777 24.18 -0.43 14.20
C PRO A 777 22.90 -0.22 13.38
N GLU A 778 22.08 0.78 13.69
CA GLU A 778 20.76 1.09 13.10
C GLU A 778 20.64 0.82 11.58
N PRO A 779 19.50 0.30 11.09
CA PRO A 779 19.30 0.05 9.67
C PRO A 779 19.43 1.38 8.92
N LEU A 780 20.35 1.42 7.95
CA LEU A 780 20.67 2.61 7.18
C LEU A 780 20.46 2.35 5.70
N TYR A 781 19.90 3.32 5.00
CA TYR A 781 19.89 3.37 3.54
C TYR A 781 20.92 4.36 3.05
N THR A 782 21.73 3.96 2.07
CA THR A 782 22.69 4.85 1.40
C THR A 782 22.29 4.99 -0.06
N PHE A 783 22.03 6.22 -0.47
CA PHE A 783 21.69 6.62 -1.82
C PHE A 783 22.81 7.54 -2.32
N GLY A 784 23.76 7.01 -3.09
CA GLY A 784 24.93 7.77 -3.53
C GLY A 784 25.74 8.33 -2.36
N ASP A 785 25.84 9.65 -2.29
CA ASP A 785 26.50 10.43 -1.24
C ASP A 785 25.58 10.81 -0.06
N ILE A 786 24.34 10.33 -0.04
CA ILE A 786 23.38 10.57 1.05
C ILE A 786 23.13 9.29 1.83
N ARG A 787 23.19 9.36 3.16
CA ARG A 787 22.77 8.29 4.07
C ARG A 787 21.60 8.74 4.92
N VAL A 788 20.61 7.86 5.05
CA VAL A 788 19.38 8.08 5.82
C VAL A 788 19.26 7.02 6.89
N ILE A 789 19.06 7.45 8.14
CA ILE A 789 18.89 6.60 9.31
C ILE A 789 17.54 6.94 9.94
N HIS A 790 16.75 5.92 10.28
CA HIS A 790 15.52 6.11 11.05
C HIS A 790 15.87 6.14 12.54
N VAL A 791 15.61 7.27 13.21
CA VAL A 791 15.97 7.50 14.62
C VAL A 791 14.82 7.08 15.54
N LYS A 792 13.62 7.61 15.31
CA LYS A 792 12.43 7.28 16.10
C LYS A 792 11.14 7.55 15.31
N GLU A 793 10.07 6.85 15.68
CA GLU A 793 8.72 7.06 15.17
C GLU A 793 7.78 7.43 16.32
N LYS A 794 6.98 8.48 16.15
CA LYS A 794 5.85 8.81 17.03
C LYS A 794 4.56 8.61 16.25
N ARG A 795 3.65 7.79 16.79
CA ARG A 795 2.36 7.47 16.17
C ARG A 795 1.25 8.34 16.74
N TYR A 796 0.47 8.92 15.84
CA TYR A 796 -0.76 9.64 16.12
C TYR A 796 -1.96 8.85 15.56
N SER A 797 -3.15 9.39 15.76
CA SER A 797 -4.41 8.79 15.35
C SER A 797 -4.56 8.59 13.84
N GLU A 798 -4.18 9.60 13.03
CA GLU A 798 -4.29 9.52 11.56
C GLU A 798 -2.95 9.43 10.82
N TYR A 799 -1.84 9.69 11.51
CA TYR A 799 -0.51 9.85 10.90
C TYR A 799 0.62 9.38 11.81
N VAL A 800 1.80 9.23 11.24
CA VAL A 800 3.04 8.97 11.99
C VAL A 800 4.06 10.05 11.67
N VAL A 801 4.92 10.37 12.64
CA VAL A 801 6.05 11.28 12.45
C VAL A 801 7.33 10.49 12.68
N ARG A 802 8.18 10.42 11.66
CA ARG A 802 9.49 9.79 11.74
C ARG A 802 10.57 10.85 11.80
N GLU A 803 11.47 10.71 12.77
CA GLU A 803 12.72 11.45 12.78
C GLU A 803 13.75 10.66 11.96
N LEU A 804 14.20 11.25 10.86
CA LEU A 804 15.20 10.71 9.97
C LEU A 804 16.47 11.55 10.10
N GLN A 805 17.60 10.90 10.32
CA GLN A 805 18.90 11.56 10.30
C GLN A 805 19.51 11.40 8.90
N VAL A 806 19.71 12.52 8.21
CA VAL A 806 20.26 12.56 6.85
C VAL A 806 21.70 13.05 6.92
N THR A 807 22.62 12.27 6.38
CA THR A 807 24.06 12.60 6.31
C THR A 807 24.48 12.74 4.86
N PHE A 808 25.13 13.84 4.52
CA PHE A 808 25.74 14.06 3.20
C PHE A 808 27.25 13.93 3.29
N PHE A 809 27.84 13.14 2.39
CA PHE A 809 29.27 12.91 2.30
C PHE A 809 29.87 13.67 1.11
N ASP A 810 30.61 14.74 1.39
CA ASP A 810 31.50 15.35 0.40
C ASP A 810 32.97 14.97 0.70
N TYR A 811 33.85 15.07 -0.29
CA TYR A 811 35.29 14.83 -0.15
C TYR A 811 35.95 15.72 0.93
N SER A 812 35.29 16.81 1.33
CA SER A 812 35.85 17.85 2.19
C SER A 812 35.14 18.06 3.54
N PHE A 813 33.90 17.58 3.71
CA PHE A 813 33.17 17.66 4.99
C PHE A 813 32.01 16.65 5.07
N VAL A 814 31.57 16.36 6.31
CA VAL A 814 30.37 15.57 6.61
C VAL A 814 29.38 16.47 7.32
N GLU A 815 28.20 16.64 6.76
CA GLU A 815 27.11 17.40 7.37
C GLU A 815 25.94 16.46 7.68
N VAL A 816 25.33 16.66 8.85
CA VAL A 816 24.22 15.85 9.36
C VAL A 816 23.05 16.78 9.64
N ARG A 817 21.86 16.44 9.13
CA ARG A 817 20.63 17.19 9.37
C ARG A 817 19.49 16.27 9.81
N PRO A 818 18.67 16.67 10.80
CA PRO A 818 17.41 15.99 11.07
C PRO A 818 16.38 16.34 10.00
N VAL A 819 15.57 15.35 9.60
CA VAL A 819 14.43 15.51 8.71
C VAL A 819 13.24 14.78 9.32
N PHE A 820 12.12 15.48 9.49
CA PHE A 820 10.90 14.93 10.05
C PHE A 820 9.92 14.57 8.93
N GLN A 821 9.62 13.28 8.80
CA GLN A 821 8.63 12.79 7.84
C GLN A 821 7.28 12.62 8.52
N TYR A 822 6.31 13.46 8.14
CA TYR A 822 4.91 13.39 8.52
C TYR A 822 4.16 12.55 7.49
N HIS A 823 3.76 11.33 7.85
CA HIS A 823 3.10 10.40 6.95
C HIS A 823 1.65 10.18 7.36
N TYR A 824 0.73 10.76 6.58
CA TYR A 824 -0.71 10.66 6.80
C TYR A 824 -1.26 9.36 6.21
N LEU A 825 -1.80 8.48 7.06
CA LEU A 825 -2.06 7.06 6.74
C LEU A 825 -3.47 6.78 6.24
N VAL A 826 -4.46 7.60 6.65
CA VAL A 826 -5.89 7.30 6.47
C VAL A 826 -6.51 7.86 5.19
N TRP A 827 -5.74 8.59 4.36
CA TRP A 827 -6.23 9.13 3.09
C TRP A 827 -6.19 8.07 1.98
N LYS A 828 -7.32 7.41 1.70
CA LYS A 828 -7.44 6.35 0.68
C LYS A 828 -7.37 6.86 -0.77
N ASP A 829 -6.99 6.00 -1.71
CA ASP A 829 -6.84 6.33 -3.15
C ASP A 829 -8.15 6.76 -3.81
N PHE A 830 -8.09 7.75 -4.71
CA PHE A 830 -9.22 8.32 -5.44
C PHE A 830 -10.40 8.84 -4.59
N GLN A 831 -10.22 8.93 -3.27
CA GLN A 831 -11.20 9.45 -2.31
C GLN A 831 -10.66 10.71 -1.62
N ALA A 832 -11.56 11.45 -0.97
CA ALA A 832 -11.22 12.45 0.04
C ALA A 832 -11.60 11.90 1.43
N PRO A 833 -10.95 12.35 2.51
CA PRO A 833 -11.38 11.98 3.86
C PRO A 833 -12.86 12.31 4.08
N GLU A 834 -13.56 11.46 4.82
CA GLU A 834 -14.99 11.69 5.10
C GLU A 834 -15.19 12.91 6.01
N HIS A 835 -14.33 13.04 7.02
CA HIS A 835 -14.34 14.12 8.01
C HIS A 835 -13.09 15.00 7.85
N ALA A 836 -13.22 16.33 8.02
CA ALA A 836 -12.09 17.23 7.83
C ALA A 836 -11.19 17.33 9.08
N THR A 837 -11.68 16.94 10.25
CA THR A 837 -11.02 17.23 11.53
C THR A 837 -9.61 16.66 11.64
N GLY A 838 -9.37 15.44 11.16
CA GLY A 838 -8.03 14.83 11.17
C GLY A 838 -7.02 15.61 10.30
N ILE A 839 -7.44 16.13 9.13
CA ILE A 839 -6.58 16.96 8.28
C ILE A 839 -6.34 18.33 8.90
N LEU A 840 -7.36 18.93 9.53
CA LEU A 840 -7.20 20.21 10.24
C LEU A 840 -6.20 20.10 11.39
N ARG A 841 -6.32 19.05 12.21
CA ARG A 841 -5.35 18.74 13.28
C ARG A 841 -3.95 18.55 12.70
N PHE A 842 -3.82 17.69 11.69
CA PHE A 842 -2.54 17.44 11.01
C PHE A 842 -1.88 18.73 10.49
N LEU A 843 -2.65 19.62 9.86
CA LEU A 843 -2.18 20.92 9.38
C LEU A 843 -1.75 21.85 10.51
N ARG A 844 -2.47 21.90 11.63
CA ARG A 844 -2.07 22.70 12.80
C ARG A 844 -0.72 22.26 13.33
N ARG A 845 -0.55 20.95 13.57
CA ARG A 845 0.73 20.37 14.03
C ARG A 845 1.87 20.67 13.05
N LEU A 846 1.62 20.49 11.75
CA LEU A 846 2.57 20.81 10.70
C LEU A 846 2.99 22.29 10.71
N ASN A 847 2.03 23.21 10.84
CA ASN A 847 2.29 24.65 10.86
C ASN A 847 2.96 25.14 12.16
N GLU A 848 2.73 24.45 13.29
CA GLU A 848 3.45 24.72 14.56
C GLU A 848 4.93 24.34 14.48
N ASP A 849 5.24 23.25 13.77
CA ASP A 849 6.62 22.78 13.57
C ASP A 849 7.35 23.52 12.43
N TYR A 850 6.61 24.20 11.55
CA TYR A 850 7.14 24.95 10.43
C TYR A 850 7.69 26.33 10.83
N SER A 851 8.79 26.74 10.19
CA SER A 851 9.25 28.13 10.22
C SER A 851 10.01 28.46 8.93
N THR A 852 10.05 29.74 8.57
CA THR A 852 10.75 30.22 7.36
C THR A 852 12.24 29.90 7.34
N ASP A 853 12.85 29.70 8.51
CA ASP A 853 14.27 29.41 8.66
C ASP A 853 14.62 27.94 8.33
N ARG A 854 13.63 27.03 8.38
CA ARG A 854 13.78 25.57 8.18
C ARG A 854 13.63 25.12 6.72
N GLY A 855 13.63 26.05 5.77
CA GLY A 855 13.42 25.76 4.35
C GLY A 855 11.95 25.42 4.01
N PRO A 856 11.66 25.04 2.75
CA PRO A 856 10.30 24.72 2.32
C PRO A 856 9.83 23.37 2.84
N ILE A 857 8.51 23.23 3.03
CA ILE A 857 7.87 21.93 3.30
C ILE A 857 7.79 21.13 2.01
N LEU A 858 8.41 19.95 1.98
CA LEU A 858 8.29 19.03 0.85
C LEU A 858 7.02 18.21 1.01
N ILE A 859 6.06 18.38 0.13
CA ILE A 859 4.79 17.63 0.16
C ILE A 859 4.71 16.72 -1.06
N HIS A 860 4.44 15.44 -0.84
CA HIS A 860 4.21 14.50 -1.92
C HIS A 860 3.07 13.53 -1.61
N CYS A 861 2.50 12.99 -2.68
CA CYS A 861 1.63 11.81 -2.62
C CYS A 861 2.18 10.78 -3.62
N SER A 862 1.37 10.28 -4.56
CA SER A 862 1.88 9.48 -5.67
C SER A 862 2.32 10.37 -6.85
N ALA A 863 1.40 11.14 -7.44
CA ALA A 863 1.69 12.08 -8.53
C ALA A 863 2.18 13.46 -8.06
N GLY A 864 1.94 13.82 -6.79
CA GLY A 864 2.26 15.14 -6.26
C GLY A 864 1.30 16.25 -6.70
N VAL A 865 0.05 15.91 -7.05
CA VAL A 865 -0.94 16.89 -7.56
C VAL A 865 -2.30 16.80 -6.85
N GLY A 866 -2.84 15.59 -6.63
CA GLY A 866 -4.15 15.40 -6.00
C GLY A 866 -4.20 15.77 -4.51
N ARG A 867 -3.85 14.82 -3.63
CA ARG A 867 -3.82 15.04 -2.17
C ARG A 867 -2.88 16.18 -1.77
N THR A 868 -1.73 16.26 -2.42
CA THR A 868 -0.75 17.35 -2.28
C THR A 868 -1.37 18.71 -2.54
N GLY A 869 -2.04 18.91 -3.69
CA GLY A 869 -2.70 20.19 -4.00
C GLY A 869 -3.88 20.47 -3.08
N THR A 870 -4.59 19.44 -2.64
CA THR A 870 -5.71 19.57 -1.69
C THR A 870 -5.23 20.13 -0.35
N LEU A 871 -4.15 19.56 0.21
CA LEU A 871 -3.58 20.03 1.48
C LEU A 871 -3.06 21.47 1.37
N VAL A 872 -2.36 21.79 0.28
CA VAL A 872 -1.83 23.16 0.01
C VAL A 872 -2.97 24.16 -0.16
N ALA A 873 -4.06 23.79 -0.85
CA ALA A 873 -5.23 24.65 -1.01
C ALA A 873 -5.91 24.92 0.33
N ILE A 874 -6.09 23.89 1.17
CA ILE A 874 -6.67 24.04 2.51
C ILE A 874 -5.83 24.98 3.38
N ASP A 875 -4.50 24.74 3.45
CA ASP A 875 -3.59 25.60 4.22
C ASP A 875 -3.70 27.08 3.80
N HIS A 876 -3.70 27.32 2.49
CA HIS A 876 -3.81 28.66 1.93
C HIS A 876 -5.15 29.32 2.26
N LEU A 877 -6.26 28.62 2.02
CA LEU A 877 -7.61 29.18 2.15
C LEU A 877 -8.01 29.40 3.61
N ILE A 878 -7.51 28.58 4.55
CA ILE A 878 -7.71 28.81 5.98
C ILE A 878 -7.04 30.11 6.41
N GLN A 879 -5.77 30.32 6.05
CA GLN A 879 -5.08 31.58 6.39
C GLN A 879 -5.74 32.78 5.70
N GLN A 880 -6.22 32.61 4.46
CA GLN A 880 -6.96 33.65 3.75
C GLN A 880 -8.25 34.05 4.48
N VAL A 881 -9.09 33.08 4.89
CA VAL A 881 -10.35 33.39 5.58
C VAL A 881 -10.11 34.08 6.93
N GLU A 882 -9.03 33.73 7.62
CA GLU A 882 -8.69 34.30 8.92
C GLU A 882 -8.23 35.75 8.82
N GLU A 883 -7.40 36.08 7.83
CA GLU A 883 -6.86 37.42 7.68
C GLU A 883 -7.76 38.37 6.87
N GLU A 884 -8.44 37.87 5.83
CA GLU A 884 -9.21 38.70 4.88
C GLU A 884 -10.73 38.64 5.16
N GLY A 885 -11.19 37.71 5.99
CA GLY A 885 -12.62 37.50 6.25
C GLY A 885 -13.42 36.99 5.05
N SER A 886 -12.74 36.59 3.98
CA SER A 886 -13.33 36.04 2.75
C SER A 886 -12.34 35.11 2.04
N VAL A 887 -12.82 34.25 1.14
CA VAL A 887 -11.98 33.29 0.38
C VAL A 887 -12.39 33.20 -1.08
N SER A 888 -11.43 32.88 -1.95
CA SER A 888 -11.71 32.65 -3.37
C SER A 888 -11.24 31.26 -3.82
N VAL A 889 -12.00 30.21 -3.50
CA VAL A 889 -11.58 28.81 -3.73
C VAL A 889 -11.21 28.54 -5.19
N LEU A 890 -12.05 28.90 -6.17
CA LEU A 890 -11.75 28.74 -7.60
C LEU A 890 -10.45 29.46 -8.01
N ASN A 891 -10.31 30.74 -7.66
CA ASN A 891 -9.15 31.55 -8.04
C ASN A 891 -7.87 31.00 -7.40
N THR A 892 -7.91 30.65 -6.11
CA THR A 892 -6.77 30.05 -5.40
C THR A 892 -6.35 28.73 -6.05
N VAL A 893 -7.29 27.83 -6.35
CA VAL A 893 -6.95 26.55 -7.01
C VAL A 893 -6.42 26.78 -8.44
N CYS A 894 -6.95 27.78 -9.17
CA CYS A 894 -6.42 28.18 -10.47
C CYS A 894 -4.96 28.68 -10.36
N ASP A 895 -4.64 29.51 -9.36
CA ASP A 895 -3.30 30.02 -9.10
C ASP A 895 -2.32 28.91 -8.68
N LEU A 896 -2.80 27.91 -7.94
CA LEU A 896 -2.04 26.70 -7.64
C LEU A 896 -1.77 25.90 -8.93
N ARG A 897 -2.79 25.64 -9.74
CA ARG A 897 -2.64 24.94 -11.04
C ARG A 897 -1.71 25.66 -11.99
N HIS A 898 -1.59 26.97 -11.89
CA HIS A 898 -0.64 27.77 -12.66
C HIS A 898 0.82 27.52 -12.25
N GLN A 899 1.09 27.00 -11.05
CA GLN A 899 2.43 26.70 -10.55
C GLN A 899 2.83 25.23 -10.74
N ARG A 900 1.87 24.30 -10.67
CA ARG A 900 2.05 22.87 -10.99
C ARG A 900 0.76 22.32 -11.57
N ASN A 901 0.85 21.53 -12.64
CA ASN A 901 -0.33 21.06 -13.33
C ASN A 901 -1.24 20.21 -12.42
N PHE A 902 -2.56 20.32 -12.61
CA PHE A 902 -3.59 19.48 -11.98
C PHE A 902 -3.62 19.46 -10.43
N LEU A 903 -3.06 20.46 -9.74
CA LEU A 903 -3.26 20.57 -8.29
C LEU A 903 -4.77 20.59 -7.96
N VAL A 904 -5.15 19.81 -6.94
CA VAL A 904 -6.55 19.42 -6.66
C VAL A 904 -7.14 18.70 -7.87
N GLN A 905 -6.85 17.40 -7.99
CA GLN A 905 -6.97 16.64 -9.23
C GLN A 905 -8.38 16.05 -9.46
N SER A 906 -9.23 16.01 -8.44
CA SER A 906 -10.58 15.44 -8.57
C SER A 906 -11.66 16.32 -7.96
N LEU A 907 -12.89 16.17 -8.46
CA LEU A 907 -14.07 16.83 -7.91
C LEU A 907 -14.22 16.55 -6.41
N ARG A 908 -14.05 15.30 -5.98
CA ARG A 908 -14.17 14.93 -4.56
C ARG A 908 -13.16 15.67 -3.68
N GLN A 909 -11.93 15.86 -4.15
CA GLN A 909 -10.93 16.67 -3.45
C GLN A 909 -11.33 18.14 -3.40
N TYR A 910 -11.88 18.67 -4.49
CA TYR A 910 -12.38 20.04 -4.55
C TYR A 910 -13.54 20.30 -3.58
N ILE A 911 -14.52 19.38 -3.53
CA ILE A 911 -15.61 19.39 -2.54
C ILE A 911 -15.04 19.31 -1.11
N PHE A 912 -14.00 18.49 -0.91
CA PHE A 912 -13.37 18.36 0.40
C PHE A 912 -12.68 19.64 0.86
N VAL A 913 -12.05 20.42 -0.03
CA VAL A 913 -11.52 21.76 0.31
C VAL A 913 -12.63 22.64 0.90
N TYR A 914 -13.79 22.68 0.25
CA TYR A 914 -14.94 23.43 0.76
C TYR A 914 -15.47 22.87 2.09
N ARG A 915 -15.57 21.53 2.22
CA ARG A 915 -15.99 20.88 3.47
C ARG A 915 -15.05 21.25 4.62
N THR A 916 -13.74 21.25 4.39
CA THR A 916 -12.75 21.66 5.40
C THR A 916 -12.86 23.13 5.78
N LEU A 917 -13.09 24.02 4.81
CA LEU A 917 -13.31 25.45 5.09
C LEU A 917 -14.60 25.68 5.89
N MET A 918 -15.68 25.01 5.51
CA MET A 918 -16.95 25.07 6.23
C MET A 918 -16.77 24.59 7.68
N GLU A 919 -16.10 23.45 7.88
CA GLU A 919 -15.81 22.91 9.22
C GLU A 919 -14.93 23.86 10.05
N TRP A 920 -13.91 24.47 9.44
CA TRP A 920 -13.08 25.49 10.10
C TRP A 920 -13.89 26.71 10.53
N VAL A 921 -14.75 27.21 9.66
CA VAL A 921 -15.52 28.44 9.89
C VAL A 921 -16.61 28.25 10.94
N GLN A 922 -17.28 27.09 10.92
CA GLN A 922 -18.34 26.78 11.89
C GLN A 922 -17.79 26.55 13.29
N PHE A 923 -16.74 25.74 13.40
CA PHE A 923 -16.31 25.20 14.70
C PHE A 923 -15.03 25.84 15.22
N GLY A 924 -14.13 26.25 14.32
CA GLY A 924 -12.85 26.85 14.67
C GLY A 924 -11.86 25.86 15.28
N ASN A 925 -10.96 26.38 16.11
CA ASN A 925 -10.05 25.57 16.92
C ASN A 925 -10.60 25.41 18.34
N THR A 926 -10.94 24.17 18.71
CA THR A 926 -11.39 23.77 20.05
C THR A 926 -10.35 22.96 20.81
N GLU A 927 -9.15 22.77 20.25
CA GLU A 927 -8.04 22.07 20.92
C GLU A 927 -7.48 22.93 22.06
N ILE A 928 -7.23 22.28 23.20
CA ILE A 928 -6.64 22.90 24.38
C ILE A 928 -5.33 22.19 24.70
N ALA A 929 -4.24 22.94 24.74
CA ALA A 929 -2.95 22.43 25.22
C ALA A 929 -3.05 22.06 26.70
N ILE A 930 -2.51 20.91 27.09
CA ILE A 930 -2.52 20.43 28.49
C ILE A 930 -1.92 21.47 29.43
N SER A 931 -0.84 22.12 29.01
CA SER A 931 -0.15 23.15 29.79
C SER A 931 -1.01 24.37 30.14
N ASN A 932 -2.07 24.63 29.38
CA ASN A 932 -2.99 25.75 29.58
C ASN A 932 -4.42 25.30 29.95
N PHE A 933 -4.62 24.01 30.23
CA PHE A 933 -5.95 23.42 30.37
C PHE A 933 -6.80 24.07 31.47
N GLN A 934 -6.23 24.27 32.66
CA GLN A 934 -6.93 24.86 33.82
C GLN A 934 -7.39 26.31 33.55
N ASN A 935 -6.54 27.11 32.89
CA ASN A 935 -6.89 28.49 32.53
C ASN A 935 -7.96 28.52 31.44
N ALA A 936 -7.84 27.67 30.41
CA ALA A 936 -8.83 27.55 29.35
C ALA A 936 -10.19 27.14 29.90
N LEU A 937 -10.24 26.14 30.80
CA LEU A 937 -11.46 25.71 31.47
C LEU A 937 -12.10 26.82 32.31
N THR A 938 -11.28 27.59 33.04
CA THR A 938 -11.77 28.75 33.80
C THR A 938 -12.43 29.77 32.88
N ASN A 939 -11.78 30.12 31.76
CA ASN A 939 -12.32 31.04 30.77
C ASN A 939 -13.61 30.51 30.11
N LEU A 940 -13.67 29.21 29.82
CA LEU A 940 -14.87 28.57 29.26
C LEU A 940 -16.08 28.63 30.20
N ARG A 941 -15.84 28.67 31.52
CA ARG A 941 -16.89 28.78 32.56
C ARG A 941 -17.31 30.21 32.86
N MET A 942 -16.42 31.18 32.68
CA MET A 942 -16.70 32.58 33.03
C MET A 942 -17.71 33.20 32.06
N LYS A 943 -18.86 33.61 32.59
CA LYS A 943 -19.84 34.43 31.86
C LYS A 943 -19.32 35.86 31.76
N THR A 944 -19.14 36.36 30.53
CA THR A 944 -18.77 37.77 30.28
C THR A 944 -19.99 38.67 30.41
N GLU A 945 -19.78 39.94 30.81
CA GLU A 945 -20.87 40.92 30.95
C GLU A 945 -21.66 41.03 29.63
N GLY A 946 -22.96 40.76 29.68
CA GLY A 946 -23.87 40.78 28.53
C GLY A 946 -24.11 39.43 27.84
N ARG A 947 -23.40 38.35 28.19
CA ARG A 947 -23.69 37.00 27.68
C ARG A 947 -24.63 36.22 28.62
N VAL A 948 -25.62 35.53 28.03
CA VAL A 948 -26.60 34.70 28.76
C VAL A 948 -26.02 33.32 29.11
N LYS A 949 -25.29 32.72 28.16
CA LYS A 949 -24.61 31.43 28.27
C LYS A 949 -23.10 31.64 28.44
N SER A 950 -22.46 30.72 29.15
CA SER A 950 -21.00 30.62 29.21
C SER A 950 -20.46 30.09 27.86
N PRO A 951 -19.20 30.36 27.50
CA PRO A 951 -18.60 29.79 26.30
C PRO A 951 -18.69 28.26 26.23
N LEU A 952 -18.62 27.56 27.37
CA LEU A 952 -18.82 26.10 27.44
C LEU A 952 -20.25 25.66 27.05
N GLU A 953 -21.26 26.40 27.50
CA GLU A 953 -22.66 26.15 27.12
C GLU A 953 -22.91 26.47 25.64
N GLU A 954 -22.32 27.55 25.11
CA GLU A 954 -22.36 27.89 23.68
C GLU A 954 -21.66 26.81 22.83
N GLU A 955 -20.55 26.27 23.32
CA GLU A 955 -19.85 25.18 22.66
C GLU A 955 -20.70 23.92 22.59
N PHE A 956 -21.38 23.56 23.68
CA PHE A 956 -22.33 22.45 23.67
C PHE A 956 -23.49 22.66 22.68
N ASP A 957 -24.10 23.86 22.65
CA ASP A 957 -25.17 24.17 21.70
C ASP A 957 -24.73 24.00 20.23
N ARG A 958 -23.44 24.23 19.93
CA ARG A 958 -22.90 24.07 18.56
C ARG A 958 -22.81 22.61 18.12
N LEU A 959 -22.90 21.63 19.04
CA LEU A 959 -22.88 20.21 18.70
C LEU A 959 -24.12 19.76 17.90
N ASP A 960 -25.22 20.52 17.96
CA ASP A 960 -26.49 20.20 17.28
C ASP A 960 -26.61 20.87 15.89
N GLN A 961 -25.55 21.54 15.39
CA GLN A 961 -25.60 22.22 14.10
C GLN A 961 -25.53 21.25 12.89
N PRO A 962 -26.30 21.50 11.80
CA PRO A 962 -26.81 20.45 10.91
C PRO A 962 -25.98 20.22 9.63
N PHE A 963 -24.71 19.85 9.76
CA PHE A 963 -24.00 19.24 8.62
C PHE A 963 -23.55 17.82 8.95
N ASP A 964 -24.51 16.90 9.02
CA ASP A 964 -24.25 15.47 9.13
C ASP A 964 -25.22 14.71 8.20
N ASP A 965 -24.69 13.73 7.46
CA ASP A 965 -25.49 12.92 6.54
C ASP A 965 -26.56 12.14 7.31
N ARG A 966 -27.75 11.93 6.72
CA ARG A 966 -28.80 11.12 7.36
C ARG A 966 -28.27 9.71 7.62
N LYS A 967 -28.24 9.31 8.90
CA LYS A 967 -27.78 7.99 9.33
C LYS A 967 -28.98 7.05 9.48
N PRO A 968 -29.10 6.02 8.61
CA PRO A 968 -30.23 5.11 8.69
C PRO A 968 -30.12 4.23 9.95
N MET A 969 -31.27 3.95 10.56
CA MET A 969 -31.45 3.07 11.73
C MET A 969 -32.49 1.98 11.42
N SER A 970 -32.60 1.61 10.13
CA SER A 970 -33.70 0.81 9.59
C SER A 970 -33.72 -0.62 10.13
N VAL A 971 -32.55 -1.22 10.36
CA VAL A 971 -32.46 -2.60 10.87
C VAL A 971 -32.88 -2.66 12.33
N ALA A 972 -32.43 -1.69 13.13
CA ALA A 972 -32.71 -1.65 14.56
C ALA A 972 -34.15 -1.24 14.87
N SER A 973 -34.75 -0.40 14.04
CA SER A 973 -36.13 0.07 14.17
C SER A 973 -37.18 -0.88 13.56
N SER A 974 -36.76 -1.97 12.91
CA SER A 974 -37.67 -2.95 12.33
C SER A 974 -38.55 -3.61 13.40
N ASP A 975 -39.78 -3.97 13.03
CA ASP A 975 -40.76 -4.53 13.99
C ASP A 975 -40.25 -5.83 14.64
N GLU A 976 -39.42 -6.60 13.94
CA GLU A 976 -38.89 -7.87 14.42
C GLU A 976 -37.71 -7.71 15.39
N ASN A 977 -36.98 -6.60 15.30
CA ASN A 977 -35.85 -6.29 16.18
C ASN A 977 -36.22 -5.34 17.32
N ARG A 978 -37.37 -4.65 17.24
CA ARG A 978 -37.83 -3.69 18.25
C ARG A 978 -37.83 -4.27 19.66
N ALA A 979 -38.27 -5.52 19.83
CA ALA A 979 -38.31 -6.22 21.13
C ALA A 979 -36.92 -6.57 21.71
N LYS A 980 -35.84 -6.39 20.93
CA LYS A 980 -34.45 -6.59 21.36
C LYS A 980 -33.78 -5.28 21.80
N ASN A 981 -34.48 -4.15 21.67
CA ASN A 981 -34.01 -2.85 22.13
C ASN A 981 -34.65 -2.55 23.49
N ARG A 982 -33.84 -2.11 24.47
CA ARG A 982 -34.35 -1.66 25.77
C ARG A 982 -35.11 -0.34 25.64
N TYR A 983 -34.71 0.51 24.69
CA TYR A 983 -35.36 1.78 24.35
C TYR A 983 -35.46 1.95 22.83
N GLU A 984 -36.55 2.53 22.34
CA GLU A 984 -36.84 2.64 20.90
C GLU A 984 -35.89 3.61 20.17
N THR A 985 -35.37 4.64 20.83
CA THR A 985 -34.51 5.67 20.21
C THR A 985 -33.02 5.47 20.48
N ALA A 986 -32.64 4.70 21.52
CA ALA A 986 -31.25 4.35 21.81
C ALA A 986 -30.80 3.12 21.01
N ILE A 987 -30.74 3.27 19.69
CA ILE A 987 -30.47 2.19 18.73
C ILE A 987 -29.24 2.49 17.86
N PRO A 988 -28.56 1.46 17.32
CA PRO A 988 -27.37 1.65 16.48
C PRO A 988 -27.74 2.21 15.11
N PHE A 989 -26.83 2.96 14.50
CA PHE A 989 -26.89 3.24 13.07
C PHE A 989 -26.56 1.98 12.27
N ASP A 990 -27.16 1.83 11.09
CA ASP A 990 -27.01 0.62 10.26
C ASP A 990 -25.56 0.42 9.79
N ARG A 991 -24.80 1.52 9.62
CA ARG A 991 -23.43 1.52 9.11
C ARG A 991 -22.42 0.80 10.02
N ASN A 992 -22.54 0.98 11.33
CA ASN A 992 -21.58 0.51 12.32
C ASN A 992 -22.21 -0.36 13.41
N ARG A 993 -23.42 -0.90 13.18
CA ARG A 993 -24.02 -1.87 14.07
C ARG A 993 -23.18 -3.15 14.13
N VAL A 994 -23.15 -3.79 15.30
CA VAL A 994 -22.54 -5.10 15.43
C VAL A 994 -23.44 -6.15 14.76
N ILE A 995 -22.86 -6.97 13.89
CA ILE A 995 -23.56 -8.02 13.16
C ILE A 995 -23.16 -9.37 13.76
N LEU A 996 -24.15 -10.18 14.12
CA LEU A 996 -23.95 -11.54 14.62
C LEU A 996 -24.14 -12.57 13.50
N THR A 997 -23.46 -13.70 13.62
CA THR A 997 -23.58 -14.82 12.69
C THR A 997 -25.01 -15.38 12.72
N PRO A 998 -25.67 -15.57 11.56
CA PRO A 998 -27.04 -16.06 11.52
C PRO A 998 -27.16 -17.48 12.10
N VAL A 999 -28.19 -17.69 12.93
CA VAL A 999 -28.49 -18.98 13.55
C VAL A 999 -29.62 -19.67 12.77
N ALA A 1000 -29.35 -20.88 12.27
CA ALA A 1000 -30.33 -21.67 11.53
C ALA A 1000 -31.61 -21.91 12.35
N GLY A 1001 -32.77 -21.63 11.76
CA GLY A 1001 -34.08 -21.78 12.40
C GLY A 1001 -34.48 -20.64 13.34
N ARG A 1002 -33.67 -19.57 13.45
CA ARG A 1002 -34.01 -18.37 14.23
C ARG A 1002 -33.90 -17.13 13.34
N ASP A 1003 -35.05 -16.67 12.86
CA ASP A 1003 -35.14 -15.46 12.04
C ASP A 1003 -34.65 -14.23 12.84
N TYR A 1004 -34.09 -13.26 12.13
CA TYR A 1004 -33.56 -12.01 12.70
C TYR A 1004 -32.45 -12.20 13.75
N SER A 1005 -31.78 -13.35 13.77
CA SER A 1005 -30.72 -13.68 14.74
C SER A 1005 -29.40 -12.94 14.51
N THR A 1006 -29.29 -12.07 13.50
CA THR A 1006 -28.07 -11.30 13.18
C THR A 1006 -27.98 -9.96 13.89
N TYR A 1007 -29.03 -9.56 14.61
CA TYR A 1007 -29.13 -8.25 15.27
C TYR A 1007 -28.90 -8.33 16.78
N ILE A 1008 -28.12 -7.38 17.28
CA ILE A 1008 -27.97 -6.98 18.67
C ILE A 1008 -27.89 -5.45 18.74
N ASN A 1009 -28.44 -4.83 19.78
CA ASN A 1009 -28.35 -3.39 19.99
C ASN A 1009 -26.95 -3.00 20.48
N ALA A 1010 -25.99 -2.96 19.55
CA ALA A 1010 -24.62 -2.55 19.80
C ALA A 1010 -24.02 -1.87 18.56
N SER A 1011 -23.09 -0.94 18.79
CA SER A 1011 -22.32 -0.25 17.72
C SER A 1011 -20.83 -0.37 17.95
N PHE A 1012 -20.07 -0.57 16.87
CA PHE A 1012 -18.64 -0.31 16.86
C PHE A 1012 -18.39 1.20 16.96
N ILE A 1013 -17.53 1.58 17.90
CA ILE A 1013 -17.13 2.96 18.16
C ILE A 1013 -15.62 3.05 18.05
N GLU A 1014 -15.17 3.99 17.24
CA GLU A 1014 -13.77 4.27 17.01
C GLU A 1014 -13.10 4.88 18.24
N GLY A 1015 -11.92 4.37 18.59
CA GLY A 1015 -11.05 4.93 19.62
C GLY A 1015 -10.22 6.12 19.12
N TYR A 1016 -9.18 6.46 19.90
CA TYR A 1016 -8.24 7.53 19.54
C TYR A 1016 -7.50 7.22 18.24
N ASP A 1017 -7.04 5.99 18.05
CA ASP A 1017 -6.30 5.54 16.86
C ASP A 1017 -7.17 5.24 15.63
N ASN A 1018 -8.46 5.63 15.67
CA ASN A 1018 -9.47 5.34 14.65
C ASN A 1018 -9.72 3.83 14.40
N SER A 1019 -9.21 2.93 15.25
CA SER A 1019 -9.62 1.52 15.25
C SER A 1019 -10.99 1.38 15.93
N GLU A 1020 -11.75 0.34 15.59
CA GLU A 1020 -13.01 -0.03 16.28
C GLU A 1020 -12.71 -0.58 17.69
N SER A 1021 -12.05 0.23 18.53
CA SER A 1021 -11.55 -0.16 19.84
C SER A 1021 -12.66 -0.48 20.83
N PHE A 1022 -13.86 0.06 20.62
CA PHE A 1022 -14.99 -0.08 21.53
C PHE A 1022 -16.23 -0.65 20.85
N ILE A 1023 -16.98 -1.46 21.60
CA ILE A 1023 -18.36 -1.82 21.30
C ILE A 1023 -19.24 -1.21 22.38
N LEU A 1024 -20.13 -0.29 22.00
CA LEU A 1024 -21.12 0.27 22.91
C LEU A 1024 -22.44 -0.48 22.76
N THR A 1025 -22.95 -1.05 23.85
CA THR A 1025 -24.18 -1.84 23.87
C THR A 1025 -25.04 -1.50 25.08
N GLN A 1026 -26.34 -1.74 24.96
CA GLN A 1026 -27.25 -1.66 26.10
C GLN A 1026 -26.99 -2.78 27.13
N ASP A 1027 -27.47 -2.59 28.35
CA ASP A 1027 -27.50 -3.65 29.35
C ASP A 1027 -28.27 -4.87 28.81
N PRO A 1028 -27.68 -6.08 28.88
CA PRO A 1028 -28.33 -7.29 28.41
C PRO A 1028 -29.72 -7.46 29.06
N MET A 1029 -30.73 -7.76 28.26
CA MET A 1029 -32.07 -8.11 28.74
C MET A 1029 -32.16 -9.62 28.80
N GLU A 1030 -33.05 -10.19 29.61
CA GLU A 1030 -33.25 -11.65 29.67
C GLU A 1030 -33.41 -12.30 28.28
N SER A 1031 -34.10 -11.62 27.36
CA SER A 1031 -34.29 -12.06 25.98
C SER A 1031 -33.04 -11.97 25.09
N THR A 1032 -32.05 -11.13 25.46
CA THR A 1032 -30.84 -10.84 24.66
C THR A 1032 -29.52 -11.26 25.31
N GLN A 1033 -29.50 -11.80 26.54
CA GLN A 1033 -28.27 -12.29 27.20
C GLN A 1033 -27.50 -13.30 26.33
N ARG A 1034 -28.22 -14.18 25.64
CA ARG A 1034 -27.64 -15.14 24.69
C ARG A 1034 -26.94 -14.47 23.50
N ASP A 1035 -27.52 -13.38 23.00
CA ASP A 1035 -27.00 -12.63 21.86
C ASP A 1035 -25.79 -11.82 22.30
N PHE A 1036 -25.80 -11.31 23.55
CA PHE A 1036 -24.66 -10.63 24.17
C PHE A 1036 -23.44 -11.55 24.32
N TRP A 1037 -23.58 -12.75 24.89
CA TRP A 1037 -22.45 -13.68 25.02
C TRP A 1037 -21.95 -14.21 23.69
N ARG A 1038 -22.84 -14.35 22.70
CA ARG A 1038 -22.46 -14.66 21.33
C ARG A 1038 -21.65 -13.52 20.69
N MET A 1039 -22.05 -12.27 20.90
CA MET A 1039 -21.27 -11.09 20.49
C MET A 1039 -19.87 -11.10 21.13
N VAL A 1040 -19.79 -11.38 22.43
CA VAL A 1040 -18.53 -11.46 23.18
C VAL A 1040 -17.58 -12.49 22.56
N LEU A 1041 -18.09 -13.68 22.20
CA LEU A 1041 -17.28 -14.72 21.57
C LEU A 1041 -16.90 -14.38 20.12
N GLU A 1042 -17.87 -14.03 19.27
CA GLU A 1042 -17.68 -13.82 17.82
C GLU A 1042 -16.76 -12.63 17.52
N HIS A 1043 -16.78 -11.59 18.36
CA HIS A 1043 -15.97 -10.38 18.20
C HIS A 1043 -14.74 -10.33 19.12
N ASN A 1044 -14.38 -11.47 19.74
CA ASN A 1044 -13.20 -11.60 20.60
C ASN A 1044 -13.10 -10.51 21.70
N ILE A 1045 -14.20 -10.28 22.42
CA ILE A 1045 -14.28 -9.22 23.44
C ILE A 1045 -13.54 -9.68 24.70
N VAL A 1046 -12.33 -9.16 24.90
CA VAL A 1046 -11.46 -9.52 26.02
C VAL A 1046 -11.73 -8.75 27.32
N VAL A 1047 -12.36 -7.57 27.22
CA VAL A 1047 -12.73 -6.74 28.37
C VAL A 1047 -14.15 -6.23 28.21
N ILE A 1048 -14.94 -6.34 29.29
CA ILE A 1048 -16.31 -5.80 29.39
C ILE A 1048 -16.32 -4.77 30.51
N VAL A 1049 -16.67 -3.52 30.22
CA VAL A 1049 -16.86 -2.46 31.23
C VAL A 1049 -18.35 -2.27 31.46
N MET A 1050 -18.79 -2.54 32.68
CA MET A 1050 -20.17 -2.38 33.13
C MET A 1050 -20.30 -1.09 33.93
N LEU A 1051 -21.18 -0.18 33.49
CA LEU A 1051 -21.41 1.14 34.12
C LEU A 1051 -22.79 1.25 34.78
N SER A 1052 -23.49 0.12 34.89
CA SER A 1052 -24.80 0.02 35.54
C SER A 1052 -24.69 -0.69 36.90
N GLU A 1053 -25.56 -0.29 37.82
CA GLU A 1053 -25.84 -1.04 39.03
C GLU A 1053 -26.74 -2.25 38.76
N MET A 1054 -26.65 -3.21 39.66
CA MET A 1054 -27.47 -4.42 39.64
C MET A 1054 -28.76 -4.19 40.42
N GLY A 1055 -29.90 -4.56 39.85
CA GLY A 1055 -31.20 -4.47 40.51
C GLY A 1055 -31.69 -5.82 41.02
N ASP A 1056 -32.64 -5.79 41.94
CA ASP A 1056 -33.44 -6.96 42.27
C ASP A 1056 -34.24 -7.41 41.04
N ALA A 1057 -34.63 -8.69 40.98
CA ALA A 1057 -35.34 -9.26 39.83
C ALA A 1057 -36.68 -8.55 39.48
N SER A 1058 -37.22 -7.72 40.38
CA SER A 1058 -38.41 -6.90 40.14
C SER A 1058 -38.13 -5.55 39.47
N ASP A 1059 -36.89 -5.06 39.47
CA ASP A 1059 -36.54 -3.74 38.96
C ASP A 1059 -35.98 -3.82 37.53
N THR A 1060 -36.86 -3.68 36.56
CA THR A 1060 -36.52 -3.68 35.13
C THR A 1060 -35.68 -2.47 34.68
N SER A 1061 -35.51 -1.45 35.53
CA SER A 1061 -34.70 -0.26 35.22
C SER A 1061 -33.19 -0.52 35.37
N CYS A 1062 -32.82 -1.53 36.15
CA CYS A 1062 -31.44 -1.92 36.41
C CYS A 1062 -30.93 -2.98 35.41
N CYS A 1063 -29.62 -3.24 35.44
CA CYS A 1063 -29.04 -4.36 34.70
C CYS A 1063 -29.40 -5.68 35.41
N PRO A 1064 -30.00 -6.66 34.71
CA PRO A 1064 -30.14 -8.00 35.27
C PRO A 1064 -28.78 -8.71 35.27
N GLN A 1065 -28.62 -9.68 36.16
CA GLN A 1065 -27.46 -10.57 36.14
C GLN A 1065 -27.49 -11.40 34.85
N TYR A 1066 -26.44 -11.29 34.05
CA TYR A 1066 -26.30 -12.01 32.79
C TYR A 1066 -25.21 -13.09 32.80
N TRP A 1067 -24.62 -13.36 33.97
CA TRP A 1067 -23.58 -14.36 34.17
C TRP A 1067 -23.97 -15.36 35.28
N PRO A 1068 -23.44 -16.59 35.26
CA PRO A 1068 -23.70 -17.58 36.31
C PRO A 1068 -23.03 -17.21 37.64
N ASP A 1069 -23.49 -17.81 38.73
CA ASP A 1069 -22.85 -17.66 40.05
C ASP A 1069 -21.41 -18.21 40.07
N ASP A 1070 -20.65 -17.86 41.11
CA ASP A 1070 -19.25 -18.26 41.30
C ASP A 1070 -19.05 -19.78 41.07
N ASP A 1071 -18.02 -20.13 40.28
CA ASP A 1071 -17.66 -21.50 39.89
C ASP A 1071 -18.75 -22.29 39.13
N GLN A 1072 -19.83 -21.64 38.68
CA GLN A 1072 -20.88 -22.27 37.88
C GLN A 1072 -20.74 -21.97 36.37
N GLU A 1073 -21.39 -22.82 35.56
CA GLU A 1073 -21.51 -22.66 34.11
C GLU A 1073 -22.98 -22.40 33.73
N ALA A 1074 -23.22 -21.37 32.91
CA ALA A 1074 -24.48 -21.14 32.24
C ALA A 1074 -24.34 -21.49 30.76
N THR A 1075 -25.37 -22.14 30.20
CA THR A 1075 -25.42 -22.43 28.76
C THR A 1075 -26.48 -21.57 28.10
N HIS A 1076 -26.07 -20.76 27.13
CA HIS A 1076 -26.91 -19.94 26.28
C HIS A 1076 -26.85 -20.46 24.84
N ASP A 1077 -27.81 -21.30 24.47
CA ASP A 1077 -27.86 -22.05 23.20
C ASP A 1077 -26.62 -22.95 23.00
N HIS A 1078 -25.61 -22.46 22.28
CA HIS A 1078 -24.35 -23.18 22.02
C HIS A 1078 -23.14 -22.49 22.66
N ILE A 1079 -23.36 -21.41 23.39
CA ILE A 1079 -22.34 -20.67 24.12
C ILE A 1079 -22.41 -21.09 25.59
N VAL A 1080 -21.29 -21.52 26.14
CA VAL A 1080 -21.16 -21.83 27.56
C VAL A 1080 -20.29 -20.77 28.20
N VAL A 1081 -20.81 -20.16 29.26
CA VAL A 1081 -20.14 -19.12 30.04
C VAL A 1081 -19.83 -19.72 31.39
N LYS A 1082 -18.56 -19.73 31.78
CA LYS A 1082 -18.09 -20.14 33.09
C LYS A 1082 -17.59 -18.94 33.86
N HIS A 1083 -18.09 -18.76 35.08
CA HIS A 1083 -17.54 -17.78 36.00
C HIS A 1083 -16.32 -18.37 36.73
N VAL A 1084 -15.18 -17.67 36.67
CA VAL A 1084 -13.90 -18.15 37.20
C VAL A 1084 -13.57 -17.53 38.55
N SER A 1085 -13.70 -16.21 38.67
CA SER A 1085 -13.37 -15.52 39.91
C SER A 1085 -13.98 -14.12 39.97
N THR A 1086 -14.34 -13.69 41.17
CA THR A 1086 -14.73 -12.32 41.51
C THR A 1086 -13.70 -11.69 42.43
N VAL A 1087 -13.28 -10.46 42.13
CA VAL A 1087 -12.42 -9.65 42.98
C VAL A 1087 -13.08 -8.28 43.20
N THR A 1088 -13.44 -7.98 44.45
CA THR A 1088 -14.01 -6.67 44.82
C THR A 1088 -12.89 -5.71 45.20
N LEU A 1089 -12.81 -4.58 44.51
CA LEU A 1089 -11.77 -3.56 44.68
C LEU A 1089 -12.42 -2.21 45.05
N PRO A 1090 -11.66 -1.24 45.61
CA PRO A 1090 -12.22 0.06 45.94
C PRO A 1090 -12.79 0.77 44.70
N GLY A 1091 -14.13 0.89 44.64
CA GLY A 1091 -14.85 1.60 43.58
C GLY A 1091 -15.23 0.75 42.36
N TYR A 1092 -14.80 -0.52 42.26
CA TYR A 1092 -15.19 -1.41 41.16
C TYR A 1092 -15.08 -2.90 41.51
N ILE A 1093 -15.78 -3.75 40.76
CA ILE A 1093 -15.71 -5.21 40.89
C ILE A 1093 -15.14 -5.78 39.60
N GLN A 1094 -14.16 -6.67 39.69
CA GLN A 1094 -13.61 -7.41 38.56
C GLN A 1094 -14.09 -8.86 38.59
N ARG A 1095 -14.55 -9.38 37.44
CA ARG A 1095 -14.97 -10.77 37.26
C ARG A 1095 -14.29 -11.38 36.04
N ASP A 1096 -13.75 -12.58 36.18
CA ASP A 1096 -13.14 -13.31 35.06
C ASP A 1096 -14.06 -14.43 34.57
N PHE A 1097 -14.21 -14.54 33.25
CA PHE A 1097 -15.06 -15.54 32.60
C PHE A 1097 -14.30 -16.32 31.54
N ILE A 1098 -14.71 -17.57 31.35
CA ILE A 1098 -14.36 -18.39 30.18
C ILE A 1098 -15.62 -18.56 29.35
N VAL A 1099 -15.58 -18.12 28.09
CA VAL A 1099 -16.70 -18.22 27.15
C VAL A 1099 -16.29 -19.18 26.04
N ARG A 1100 -17.05 -20.27 25.85
CA ARG A 1100 -16.73 -21.31 24.86
C ARG A 1100 -17.92 -21.68 23.99
N SER A 1101 -17.67 -21.99 22.72
CA SER A 1101 -18.67 -22.51 21.80
C SER A 1101 -18.63 -24.03 21.77
N THR A 1102 -19.79 -24.66 22.00
CA THR A 1102 -19.95 -26.12 21.89
C THR A 1102 -19.95 -26.61 20.44
N LYS A 1103 -20.11 -25.70 19.46
CA LYS A 1103 -20.11 -26.01 18.03
C LYS A 1103 -18.74 -25.84 17.37
N THR A 1104 -18.04 -24.76 17.67
CA THR A 1104 -16.79 -24.37 16.97
C THR A 1104 -15.52 -24.69 17.75
N ARG A 1105 -15.64 -25.16 19.01
CA ARG A 1105 -14.51 -25.36 19.96
C ARG A 1105 -13.68 -24.08 20.22
N GLU A 1106 -14.19 -22.92 19.84
CA GLU A 1106 -13.60 -21.63 20.17
C GLU A 1106 -13.81 -21.33 21.66
N GLU A 1107 -12.78 -20.83 22.31
CA GLU A 1107 -12.80 -20.44 23.72
C GLU A 1107 -12.04 -19.13 23.88
N ILE A 1108 -12.64 -18.17 24.60
CA ILE A 1108 -11.99 -16.92 24.98
C ILE A 1108 -12.07 -16.71 26.48
N ARG A 1109 -11.09 -15.97 27.00
CA ARG A 1109 -11.10 -15.46 28.38
C ARG A 1109 -11.44 -13.99 28.34
N THR A 1110 -12.44 -13.60 29.11
CA THR A 1110 -12.91 -12.22 29.16
C THR A 1110 -13.00 -11.73 30.59
N THR A 1111 -12.57 -10.49 30.82
CA THR A 1111 -12.62 -9.85 32.14
C THR A 1111 -13.70 -8.77 32.12
N GLN A 1112 -14.70 -8.90 32.97
CA GLN A 1112 -15.66 -7.83 33.25
C GLN A 1112 -15.12 -6.95 34.39
N ILE A 1113 -15.24 -5.64 34.23
CA ILE A 1113 -14.99 -4.65 35.27
C ILE A 1113 -16.24 -3.79 35.43
N GLN A 1114 -16.87 -3.87 36.59
CA GLN A 1114 -18.06 -3.13 36.95
C GLN A 1114 -17.71 -1.92 37.82
N TYR A 1115 -18.00 -0.71 37.33
CA TYR A 1115 -17.83 0.52 38.09
C TYR A 1115 -18.99 0.74 39.07
N LEU A 1116 -18.68 1.05 40.34
CA LEU A 1116 -19.69 1.24 41.40
C LEU A 1116 -19.93 2.71 41.77
N GLY A 1117 -19.16 3.65 41.19
CA GLY A 1117 -19.24 5.06 41.57
C GLY A 1117 -20.40 5.83 40.92
N TRP A 1118 -21.23 5.18 40.10
CA TRP A 1118 -22.25 5.83 39.26
C TRP A 1118 -23.68 5.61 39.76
N GLY A 1119 -23.97 6.00 41.00
CA GLY A 1119 -25.33 6.15 41.57
C GLY A 1119 -26.29 4.95 41.44
N TYR A 1120 -27.54 5.11 41.87
CA TYR A 1120 -28.58 4.08 41.76
C TYR A 1120 -29.12 3.92 40.32
N CYS A 1121 -29.96 2.91 40.10
CA CYS A 1121 -30.59 2.62 38.80
C CYS A 1121 -31.31 3.84 38.21
N THR A 1122 -31.22 3.95 36.88
CA THR A 1122 -31.42 5.20 36.15
C THR A 1122 -32.82 5.35 35.58
N ASN A 1123 -33.23 6.60 35.32
CA ASN A 1123 -34.42 6.92 34.52
C ASN A 1123 -34.19 6.69 33.00
N GLY A 1124 -33.35 5.72 32.62
CA GLY A 1124 -33.09 5.38 31.22
C GLY A 1124 -32.54 6.55 30.41
N LEU A 1125 -33.32 7.01 29.42
CA LEU A 1125 -32.95 8.09 28.50
C LEU A 1125 -32.86 9.49 29.16
N GLN A 1126 -33.38 9.66 30.38
CA GLN A 1126 -33.34 10.95 31.10
C GLN A 1126 -32.20 11.03 32.13
N ASP A 1127 -31.26 10.10 32.10
CA ASP A 1127 -30.13 10.09 33.03
C ASP A 1127 -29.07 11.15 32.66
N ASP A 1128 -29.14 12.31 33.33
CA ASP A 1128 -28.15 13.39 33.25
C ASP A 1128 -27.05 13.28 34.33
N SER A 1129 -27.05 12.19 35.11
CA SER A 1129 -26.12 12.02 36.23
C SER A 1129 -24.67 11.84 35.77
N VAL A 1130 -23.75 12.35 36.60
CA VAL A 1130 -22.30 12.24 36.43
C VAL A 1130 -21.66 11.77 37.74
N PRO A 1131 -20.63 10.89 37.71
CA PRO A 1131 -19.99 10.39 38.91
C PRO A 1131 -18.98 11.42 39.47
N PRO A 1132 -18.42 11.20 40.68
CA PRO A 1132 -17.34 12.06 41.18
C PRO A 1132 -16.10 12.00 40.25
N PRO A 1133 -15.53 13.15 39.82
CA PRO A 1133 -14.40 13.19 38.88
C PRO A 1133 -13.19 12.35 39.35
N GLN A 1134 -12.86 12.39 40.65
CA GLN A 1134 -11.70 11.65 41.18
C GLN A 1134 -11.83 10.14 41.04
N GLN A 1135 -13.05 9.61 41.25
CA GLN A 1135 -13.27 8.18 41.21
C GLN A 1135 -13.32 7.67 39.76
N ILE A 1136 -13.93 8.42 38.84
CA ILE A 1136 -14.01 8.00 37.44
C ILE A 1136 -12.65 8.09 36.75
N SER A 1137 -11.84 9.14 36.99
CA SER A 1137 -10.57 9.31 36.29
C SER A 1137 -9.57 8.20 36.66
N HIS A 1138 -9.58 7.77 37.93
CA HIS A 1138 -8.84 6.59 38.36
C HIS A 1138 -9.37 5.32 37.66
N PHE A 1139 -10.69 5.12 37.64
CA PHE A 1139 -11.31 3.96 37.00
C PHE A 1139 -11.04 3.88 35.49
N VAL A 1140 -11.09 5.00 34.77
CA VAL A 1140 -10.78 5.05 33.34
C VAL A 1140 -9.35 4.60 33.08
N THR A 1141 -8.40 5.04 33.91
CA THR A 1141 -7.00 4.60 33.81
C THR A 1141 -6.89 3.08 34.01
N VAL A 1142 -7.54 2.54 35.04
CA VAL A 1142 -7.59 1.08 35.30
C VAL A 1142 -8.20 0.32 34.13
N ALA A 1143 -9.30 0.80 33.56
CA ALA A 1143 -9.95 0.18 32.41
C ALA A 1143 -9.02 0.18 31.18
N MET A 1144 -8.40 1.32 30.85
CA MET A 1144 -7.43 1.43 29.76
C MET A 1144 -6.23 0.50 29.95
N GLU A 1145 -5.67 0.45 31.17
CA GLU A 1145 -4.55 -0.45 31.50
C GLU A 1145 -4.95 -1.92 31.39
N THR A 1146 -6.17 -2.28 31.79
CA THR A 1146 -6.67 -3.65 31.66
C THR A 1146 -6.85 -4.02 30.20
N ILE A 1147 -7.44 -3.14 29.38
CA ILE A 1147 -7.58 -3.33 27.93
C ILE A 1147 -6.19 -3.54 27.30
N ALA A 1148 -5.22 -2.68 27.60
CA ALA A 1148 -3.86 -2.78 27.07
C ALA A 1148 -3.10 -4.02 27.59
N ALA A 1149 -3.31 -4.44 28.84
CA ALA A 1149 -2.71 -5.64 29.39
C ALA A 1149 -3.26 -6.90 28.72
N ARG A 1150 -4.58 -6.99 28.53
CA ARG A 1150 -5.24 -8.12 27.86
C ARG A 1150 -4.88 -8.17 26.37
N ALA A 1151 -4.84 -7.04 25.68
CA ALA A 1151 -4.42 -6.95 24.28
C ALA A 1151 -2.95 -7.35 24.04
N ARG A 1152 -2.08 -7.28 25.06
CA ARG A 1152 -0.69 -7.80 24.99
C ARG A 1152 -0.59 -9.30 25.24
N GLN A 1153 -1.48 -9.86 26.06
CA GLN A 1153 -1.48 -11.29 26.40
C GLN A 1153 -2.24 -12.15 25.37
N LEU A 1154 -3.24 -11.57 24.71
CA LEU A 1154 -4.14 -12.21 23.75
C LEU A 1154 -4.10 -11.46 22.41
N GLN A 1155 -4.78 -11.94 21.36
CA GLN A 1155 -4.93 -11.14 20.14
C GLN A 1155 -5.74 -9.86 20.44
N PRO A 1156 -5.41 -8.72 19.81
CA PRO A 1156 -6.13 -7.47 20.00
C PRO A 1156 -7.61 -7.66 19.59
N GLY A 1157 -8.53 -7.24 20.46
CA GLY A 1157 -9.98 -7.29 20.27
C GLY A 1157 -10.64 -6.06 20.91
N SER A 1158 -11.86 -5.72 20.47
CA SER A 1158 -12.59 -4.55 20.96
C SER A 1158 -13.04 -4.72 22.41
N ALA A 1159 -13.00 -3.64 23.18
CA ALA A 1159 -13.56 -3.60 24.53
C ALA A 1159 -15.06 -3.30 24.49
N CYS A 1160 -15.88 -4.02 25.24
CA CYS A 1160 -17.32 -3.77 25.33
C CYS A 1160 -17.60 -2.79 26.46
N LEU A 1161 -18.30 -1.69 26.21
CA LEU A 1161 -18.78 -0.75 27.22
C LEU A 1161 -20.30 -0.79 27.25
N HIS A 1162 -20.91 -1.11 28.38
CA HIS A 1162 -22.37 -1.15 28.50
C HIS A 1162 -22.91 -0.40 29.71
N CYS A 1163 -24.09 0.16 29.51
CA CYS A 1163 -24.97 0.76 30.51
C CYS A 1163 -26.42 0.56 30.07
N SER A 1164 -27.40 0.99 30.89
CA SER A 1164 -28.84 0.76 30.62
C SER A 1164 -29.24 1.10 29.18
N THR A 1165 -28.93 2.30 28.68
CA THR A 1165 -29.20 2.69 27.29
C THR A 1165 -28.12 2.24 26.31
N GLY A 1166 -26.93 1.97 26.79
CA GLY A 1166 -25.72 1.73 25.99
C GLY A 1166 -25.08 2.97 25.40
N ASN A 1167 -25.65 4.16 25.67
CA ASN A 1167 -25.24 5.41 25.04
C ASN A 1167 -24.81 6.42 26.10
N ILE A 1168 -25.68 6.71 27.07
CA ILE A 1168 -25.51 7.83 28.01
C ILE A 1168 -24.20 7.71 28.82
N ARG A 1169 -24.08 6.72 29.71
CA ARG A 1169 -22.87 6.55 30.54
C ARG A 1169 -21.70 5.99 29.73
N SER A 1170 -21.98 5.06 28.81
CA SER A 1170 -20.95 4.44 27.97
C SER A 1170 -20.24 5.46 27.09
N SER A 1171 -20.93 6.50 26.61
CA SER A 1171 -20.33 7.57 25.80
C SER A 1171 -19.35 8.43 26.59
N VAL A 1172 -19.64 8.71 27.86
CA VAL A 1172 -18.72 9.45 28.74
C VAL A 1172 -17.46 8.62 28.98
N MET A 1173 -17.60 7.32 29.28
CA MET A 1173 -16.45 6.42 29.44
C MET A 1173 -15.61 6.36 28.16
N ALA A 1174 -16.24 6.16 27.00
CA ALA A 1174 -15.55 6.13 25.71
C ALA A 1174 -14.81 7.46 25.42
N ALA A 1175 -15.47 8.60 25.65
CA ALA A 1175 -14.89 9.92 25.47
C ALA A 1175 -13.66 10.12 26.36
N LEU A 1176 -13.73 9.75 27.65
CA LEU A 1176 -12.60 9.87 28.57
C LEU A 1176 -11.42 8.99 28.16
N CYS A 1177 -11.67 7.75 27.72
CA CYS A 1177 -10.61 6.88 27.18
C CYS A 1177 -9.90 7.54 25.98
N ILE A 1178 -10.68 8.12 25.05
CA ILE A 1178 -10.14 8.78 23.85
C ILE A 1178 -9.34 10.03 24.23
N LEU A 1179 -9.90 10.88 25.10
CA LEU A 1179 -9.29 12.16 25.49
C LEU A 1179 -8.04 11.97 26.34
N ILE A 1180 -8.01 10.97 27.23
CA ILE A 1180 -6.82 10.65 28.02
C ILE A 1180 -5.70 10.10 27.13
N GLU A 1181 -6.03 9.26 26.15
CA GLU A 1181 -5.03 8.77 25.19
C GLU A 1181 -4.52 9.88 24.27
N GLN A 1182 -5.41 10.78 23.84
CA GLN A 1182 -5.03 12.00 23.12
C GLN A 1182 -4.09 12.86 23.96
N ALA A 1183 -4.41 13.09 25.24
CA ALA A 1183 -3.58 13.87 26.15
C ALA A 1183 -2.16 13.27 26.29
N ARG A 1184 -2.07 11.94 26.46
CA ARG A 1184 -0.79 11.21 26.57
C ARG A 1184 0.05 11.28 25.30
N THR A 1185 -0.59 11.31 24.14
CA THR A 1185 0.10 11.21 22.85
C THR A 1185 0.41 12.57 22.24
N GLU A 1186 -0.54 13.50 22.28
CA GLU A 1186 -0.47 14.77 21.54
C GLU A 1186 -0.06 15.95 22.42
N GLU A 1187 -0.19 15.85 23.75
CA GLU A 1187 -0.11 16.98 24.70
C GLU A 1187 -1.25 18.02 24.55
N TYR A 1188 -2.30 17.64 23.84
CA TYR A 1188 -3.51 18.42 23.59
C TYR A 1188 -4.74 17.55 23.84
N VAL A 1189 -5.88 18.20 24.06
CA VAL A 1189 -7.18 17.54 24.16
C VAL A 1189 -8.23 18.34 23.39
N ASP A 1190 -9.16 17.65 22.74
CA ASP A 1190 -10.28 18.27 22.02
C ASP A 1190 -11.60 17.58 22.38
N VAL A 1191 -12.23 18.09 23.45
CA VAL A 1191 -13.51 17.55 23.95
C VAL A 1191 -14.61 17.72 22.89
N PHE A 1192 -14.68 18.89 22.25
CA PHE A 1192 -15.69 19.21 21.26
C PHE A 1192 -15.66 18.26 20.06
N THR A 1193 -14.50 18.11 19.43
CA THR A 1193 -14.33 17.20 18.30
C THR A 1193 -14.60 15.76 18.69
N THR A 1194 -14.14 15.33 19.87
CA THR A 1194 -14.35 13.95 20.35
C THR A 1194 -15.83 13.65 20.52
N VAL A 1195 -16.59 14.58 21.11
CA VAL A 1195 -18.04 14.42 21.28
C VAL A 1195 -18.78 14.43 19.94
N ARG A 1196 -18.40 15.32 19.00
CA ARG A 1196 -18.95 15.28 17.62
C ARG A 1196 -18.69 13.93 16.95
N LYS A 1197 -17.47 13.40 17.07
CA LYS A 1197 -17.08 12.09 16.53
C LYS A 1197 -17.89 10.95 17.15
N LEU A 1198 -18.21 11.01 18.44
CA LEU A 1198 -19.04 10.00 19.10
C LEU A 1198 -20.51 10.09 18.65
N ARG A 1199 -21.08 11.30 18.62
CA ARG A 1199 -22.45 11.55 18.12
C ARG A 1199 -22.61 11.14 16.65
N SER A 1200 -21.53 11.17 15.87
CA SER A 1200 -21.57 10.74 14.49
C SER A 1200 -21.67 9.22 14.32
N GLN A 1201 -21.37 8.44 15.36
CA GLN A 1201 -21.31 6.97 15.32
C GLN A 1201 -22.48 6.29 16.03
N ARG A 1202 -23.14 6.96 16.98
CA ARG A 1202 -24.34 6.42 17.65
C ARG A 1202 -25.23 7.56 18.16
N ALA A 1203 -26.55 7.35 18.17
CA ALA A 1203 -27.49 8.33 18.69
C ALA A 1203 -27.33 8.53 20.22
N HIS A 1204 -27.77 9.66 20.76
CA HIS A 1204 -27.81 9.93 22.22
C HIS A 1204 -26.44 9.83 22.94
N MET A 1205 -25.35 10.24 22.27
CA MET A 1205 -24.00 10.27 22.84
C MET A 1205 -23.71 11.64 23.47
N ILE A 1206 -23.38 11.66 24.77
CA ILE A 1206 -23.17 12.90 25.56
C ILE A 1206 -24.32 13.89 25.30
N GLU A 1207 -25.54 13.46 25.65
CA GLU A 1207 -26.78 14.19 25.32
C GLU A 1207 -27.03 15.39 26.23
N PHE A 1208 -26.44 15.40 27.43
CA PHE A 1208 -26.72 16.43 28.43
C PHE A 1208 -25.55 17.41 28.60
N PRO A 1209 -25.81 18.72 28.79
CA PRO A 1209 -24.77 19.72 29.06
C PRO A 1209 -23.91 19.38 30.28
N MET A 1210 -24.51 18.74 31.31
CA MET A 1210 -23.79 18.32 32.50
C MET A 1210 -22.74 17.24 32.21
N GLN A 1211 -23.03 16.31 31.31
CA GLN A 1211 -22.07 15.28 30.88
C GLN A 1211 -20.94 15.90 30.06
N TYR A 1212 -21.26 16.87 29.21
CA TYR A 1212 -20.26 17.60 28.44
C TYR A 1212 -19.30 18.37 29.36
N ALA A 1213 -19.84 19.15 30.30
CA ALA A 1213 -19.05 19.87 31.30
C ALA A 1213 -18.22 18.92 32.17
N PHE A 1214 -18.77 17.75 32.49
CA PHE A 1214 -18.10 16.73 33.28
C PHE A 1214 -16.85 16.16 32.59
N LEU A 1215 -16.83 16.03 31.26
CA LEU A 1215 -15.63 15.61 30.55
C LEU A 1215 -14.44 16.54 30.85
N TYR A 1216 -14.68 17.85 30.92
CA TYR A 1216 -13.66 18.81 31.31
C TYR A 1216 -13.23 18.66 32.77
N ASP A 1217 -14.16 18.41 33.69
CA ASP A 1217 -13.83 18.22 35.11
C ASP A 1217 -13.02 16.94 35.35
N ALA A 1218 -13.40 15.84 34.69
CA ALA A 1218 -12.69 14.58 34.78
C ALA A 1218 -11.28 14.70 34.17
N LEU A 1219 -11.13 15.40 33.05
CA LEU A 1219 -9.82 15.71 32.47
C LEU A 1219 -9.00 16.64 33.37
N ALA A 1220 -9.59 17.70 33.92
CA ALA A 1220 -8.91 18.61 34.85
C ALA A 1220 -8.43 17.92 36.12
N ASN A 1221 -9.06 16.81 36.50
CA ASN A 1221 -8.63 16.00 37.62
C ASN A 1221 -7.56 14.96 37.25
N TYR A 1222 -7.57 14.48 36.01
CA TYR A 1222 -6.58 13.54 35.49
C TYR A 1222 -5.23 14.23 35.21
N LEU A 1223 -5.26 15.43 34.61
CA LEU A 1223 -4.11 16.28 34.32
C LEU A 1223 -3.58 16.96 35.58
#